data_AF-A0A7V3MWN7-F1
#
_entry.id   AF-A0A7V3MWN7-F1
#
_cell.length_a   1.000
_cell.length_b   1.000
_cell.length_c   1.000
_cell.angle_alpha   90.00
_cell.angle_beta   90.00
_cell.angle_gamma   90.00
#
_symmetry.space_group_name_H-M   'P 1'
#
loop_
_entity.id
_entity.type
_entity.pdbx_description
1 polymer ?
#
loop_
_entity_poly.entity_id
_entity_poly.type
_entity_poly.pdbx_seq_one_letter_code
_entity_poly.pdbx_strand_id
1 'polypeptide(L)'
;MKHLLLFLSIAFLSSFTTQAQLKNINPDPNGEPWMVGGLKMPSKDVLDKIPAVQLSNEHFYKAANSLPAFLDNSTLPYFRPIFNQSDGSCSQASGVAYNFTYEINRKRGTAANLAENQYPSHYTYNFLNGGDGNNGSFYTDGWDIIKANGCPNLNTYGGSLNALGEKGWMSGYQKYEMGMANRVHDYFKIDVSTPEGLLTLKHWLYDHLEDAPTGGLANFAAGVANAGFNLTNNGIITAWGNVADHAMTFVGWDDSIGYDYNNDGQITNNIDINGDGVIDMRDWERGALIMVNSWGTSWANQGKAYVMYKTLAEPVGGVAGNEVYAINVKATQSPQLTMRIKMSHNLRNQITVTAGVATDLNATTPEYTLDFPLLHQQGGAYPLQGNSINPIEVSLDISPLLSHVNPGETAKYFLIVNENDANDDGSGLIYDYAIVDNQNQIVTCDQHDVSIQNNTDTILSITTPVSFNKPAITTDHLPGAEPNTAYNTTIEAAQGEAPYEWSIVHQYNTVTNTGTYPNITGQTINTTSDDDGYGQQSLDFDFPFYGKLYHEVTVLTDGSIIFEPVFQYLRSKAAIQSNKMIGVFASDLMIYPADGDAIYYQGDAQHATFRWKTSLYGNQSANIDAAVTLYPDGRIQFFYGPNITTGLNWAAGISD
;
A
#
# COMPACT_ATOMS: atom_id res chain seq x y z
N MET A 1 -39.95 -11.19 -69.52
CA MET A 1 -38.75 -11.56 -68.74
C MET A 1 -37.77 -10.39 -68.76
N LYS A 2 -37.76 -9.54 -67.72
CA LYS A 2 -36.70 -8.56 -67.35
C LYS A 2 -37.24 -7.48 -66.38
N HIS A 3 -38.02 -7.86 -65.37
CA HIS A 3 -38.37 -6.98 -64.25
C HIS A 3 -38.37 -7.72 -62.89
N LEU A 4 -37.50 -8.73 -62.74
CA LEU A 4 -37.36 -9.50 -61.51
C LEU A 4 -35.89 -9.77 -61.12
N LEU A 5 -34.97 -8.86 -61.45
CA LEU A 5 -33.53 -9.03 -61.18
C LEU A 5 -32.80 -7.75 -60.73
N LEU A 6 -33.54 -6.69 -60.34
CA LEU A 6 -32.94 -5.43 -59.89
C LEU A 6 -33.43 -4.98 -58.51
N PHE A 7 -33.87 -5.93 -57.67
CA PHE A 7 -34.28 -5.68 -56.28
C PHE A 7 -33.64 -6.64 -55.27
N LEU A 8 -32.60 -7.39 -55.66
CA LEU A 8 -31.85 -8.29 -54.78
C LEU A 8 -30.39 -7.90 -54.57
N SER A 9 -29.99 -6.70 -54.99
CA SER A 9 -28.61 -6.20 -54.88
C SER A 9 -28.45 -4.96 -54.00
N ILE A 10 -29.51 -4.50 -53.32
CA ILE A 10 -29.49 -3.32 -52.42
C ILE A 10 -29.87 -3.68 -50.96
N ALA A 11 -30.09 -4.97 -50.66
CA ALA A 11 -30.42 -5.45 -49.30
C ALA A 11 -29.37 -6.39 -48.69
N PHE A 12 -28.11 -6.34 -49.16
CA PHE A 12 -27.00 -7.16 -48.64
C PHE A 12 -25.69 -6.37 -48.45
N LEU A 13 -25.81 -5.06 -48.19
CA LEU A 13 -24.66 -4.16 -47.99
C LEU A 13 -24.86 -3.27 -46.74
N SER A 14 -25.46 -3.85 -45.69
CA SER A 14 -25.67 -3.16 -44.42
C SER A 14 -25.41 -4.11 -43.24
N SER A 15 -24.18 -4.62 -43.12
CA SER A 15 -23.63 -5.22 -41.88
C SER A 15 -22.24 -5.84 -42.07
N PHE A 16 -21.26 -5.04 -42.52
CA PHE A 16 -19.85 -5.32 -42.22
C PHE A 16 -19.12 -3.99 -42.04
N THR A 17 -19.48 -3.24 -40.99
CA THR A 17 -18.47 -2.44 -40.31
C THR A 17 -17.51 -3.46 -39.70
N THR A 18 -16.43 -3.75 -40.40
CA THR A 18 -15.26 -4.35 -39.79
C THR A 18 -14.74 -3.36 -38.75
N GLN A 19 -15.27 -3.44 -37.53
CA GLN A 19 -14.50 -3.08 -36.36
C GLN A 19 -13.29 -4.01 -36.40
N ALA A 20 -12.17 -3.51 -36.92
CA ALA A 20 -10.89 -4.10 -36.65
C ALA A 20 -10.63 -3.91 -35.15
N GLN A 21 -11.15 -4.83 -34.33
CA GLN A 21 -10.59 -5.09 -33.02
C GLN A 21 -9.18 -5.62 -33.28
N LEU A 22 -8.18 -4.75 -33.12
CA LEU A 22 -6.78 -5.15 -33.12
C LEU A 22 -6.53 -5.90 -31.82
N LYS A 23 -6.62 -7.23 -31.93
CA LYS A 23 -6.20 -8.21 -30.94
C LYS A 23 -4.70 -8.02 -30.72
N ASN A 24 -4.25 -7.92 -29.48
CA ASN A 24 -2.82 -7.95 -29.15
C ASN A 24 -2.24 -9.28 -29.68
N ILE A 25 -1.35 -9.19 -30.66
CA ILE A 25 -0.66 -10.33 -31.29
C ILE A 25 0.75 -10.39 -30.71
N ASN A 26 0.90 -10.65 -29.41
CA ASN A 26 2.19 -11.09 -28.88
C ASN A 26 2.23 -12.64 -29.03
N PRO A 27 3.05 -13.20 -29.92
CA PRO A 27 3.10 -14.63 -30.14
C PRO A 27 3.74 -15.32 -28.94
N ASP A 28 2.92 -16.01 -28.16
CA ASP A 28 3.31 -17.27 -27.54
C ASP A 28 3.96 -18.17 -28.63
N PRO A 29 5.09 -18.86 -28.37
CA PRO A 29 5.57 -19.92 -29.24
C PRO A 29 4.53 -21.03 -29.52
N ASN A 30 3.45 -21.10 -28.74
CA ASN A 30 2.31 -22.02 -28.93
C ASN A 30 1.00 -21.37 -29.40
N GLY A 31 0.98 -20.08 -29.74
CA GLY A 31 -0.04 -19.49 -30.61
C GLY A 31 -1.44 -19.21 -30.02
N GLU A 32 -1.64 -19.23 -28.70
CA GLU A 32 -2.94 -18.84 -28.12
C GLU A 32 -2.99 -17.36 -27.69
N PRO A 33 -3.99 -16.58 -28.14
CA PRO A 33 -4.11 -15.17 -27.78
C PRO A 33 -4.75 -14.98 -26.39
N TRP A 34 -3.92 -14.64 -25.41
CA TRP A 34 -4.31 -14.19 -24.07
C TRP A 34 -4.58 -12.68 -23.98
N MET A 35 -5.55 -12.28 -23.14
CA MET A 35 -5.75 -10.87 -22.80
C MET A 35 -4.82 -10.50 -21.64
N VAL A 36 -3.88 -9.60 -21.89
CA VAL A 36 -3.08 -8.96 -20.83
C VAL A 36 -3.89 -7.79 -20.29
N GLY A 37 -3.96 -7.61 -18.96
CA GLY A 37 -4.63 -6.43 -18.38
C GLY A 37 -5.23 -6.62 -16.98
N GLY A 38 -4.64 -7.46 -16.13
CA GLY A 38 -5.19 -7.82 -14.81
C GLY A 38 -5.00 -6.78 -13.72
N LEU A 39 -4.52 -5.56 -14.01
CA LEU A 39 -4.22 -4.55 -13.00
C LEU A 39 -5.40 -4.34 -12.03
N LYS A 40 -5.17 -4.58 -10.74
CA LYS A 40 -6.15 -4.33 -9.69
C LYS A 40 -5.76 -3.05 -8.97
N MET A 41 -6.33 -1.92 -9.39
CA MET A 41 -6.10 -0.63 -8.74
C MET A 41 -6.63 -0.65 -7.30
N PRO A 42 -5.86 -0.16 -6.31
CA PRO A 42 -6.36 0.06 -4.97
C PRO A 42 -7.45 1.15 -4.95
N SER A 43 -8.21 1.22 -3.87
CA SER A 43 -9.12 2.36 -3.66
C SER A 43 -8.31 3.65 -3.49
N LYS A 44 -8.95 4.80 -3.80
CA LYS A 44 -8.33 6.11 -3.63
C LYS A 44 -7.82 6.34 -2.20
N ASP A 45 -8.58 5.92 -1.19
CA ASP A 45 -8.17 6.06 0.23
C ASP A 45 -6.90 5.29 0.57
N VAL A 46 -6.62 4.16 -0.11
CA VAL A 46 -5.37 3.43 0.06
C VAL A 46 -4.22 4.18 -0.59
N LEU A 47 -4.42 4.71 -1.80
CA LEU A 47 -3.41 5.48 -2.53
C LEU A 47 -3.09 6.83 -1.86
N ASP A 48 -4.07 7.47 -1.24
CA ASP A 48 -3.91 8.76 -0.56
C ASP A 48 -3.11 8.65 0.76
N LYS A 49 -2.98 7.44 1.32
CA LYS A 49 -2.13 7.16 2.49
C LYS A 49 -0.65 7.00 2.14
N ILE A 50 -0.32 6.83 0.85
CA ILE A 50 1.06 6.70 0.41
C ILE A 50 1.74 8.07 0.53
N PRO A 51 2.90 8.18 1.20
CA PRO A 51 3.61 9.44 1.34
C PRO A 51 3.88 10.06 -0.03
N ALA A 52 3.46 11.32 -0.21
CA ALA A 52 3.77 12.10 -1.40
C ALA A 52 5.09 12.85 -1.21
N VAL A 53 5.98 12.76 -2.19
CA VAL A 53 7.26 13.47 -2.19
C VAL A 53 7.22 14.59 -3.22
N GLN A 54 7.73 15.75 -2.81
CA GLN A 54 7.99 16.89 -3.68
C GLN A 54 9.45 17.33 -3.50
N LEU A 55 10.02 17.88 -4.56
CA LEU A 55 11.38 18.41 -4.52
C LEU A 55 11.54 19.44 -3.39
N SER A 56 12.58 19.30 -2.57
CA SER A 56 12.88 20.32 -1.56
C SER A 56 13.23 21.66 -2.22
N ASN A 57 12.96 22.78 -1.54
CA ASN A 57 13.34 24.11 -2.04
C ASN A 57 14.85 24.19 -2.38
N GLU A 58 15.70 23.53 -1.58
CA GLU A 58 17.15 23.48 -1.81
C GLU A 58 17.50 22.76 -3.12
N HIS A 59 16.90 21.59 -3.38
CA HIS A 59 17.04 20.90 -4.67
C HIS A 59 16.46 21.74 -5.80
N PHE A 60 15.33 22.42 -5.61
CA PHE A 60 14.70 23.25 -6.64
C PHE A 60 15.59 24.40 -7.12
N TYR A 61 16.28 25.07 -6.19
CA TYR A 61 17.24 26.13 -6.54
C TYR A 61 18.54 25.60 -7.18
N LYS A 62 18.89 24.33 -6.96
CA LYS A 62 20.03 23.64 -7.58
C LYS A 62 19.67 23.07 -8.97
N ALA A 63 18.40 22.69 -9.17
CA ALA A 63 17.87 21.78 -10.19
C ALA A 63 17.70 22.32 -11.62
N ALA A 64 17.34 23.59 -11.81
CA ALA A 64 16.88 24.03 -13.13
C ALA A 64 17.97 24.06 -14.23
N ASN A 65 19.26 23.93 -13.87
CA ASN A 65 20.38 24.03 -14.82
C ASN A 65 21.37 22.84 -14.79
N SER A 66 21.13 21.79 -14.01
CA SER A 66 22.13 20.71 -13.79
C SER A 66 21.74 19.33 -14.33
N LEU A 67 20.48 19.10 -14.70
CA LEU A 67 20.05 17.82 -15.25
C LEU A 67 20.49 17.65 -16.72
N PRO A 68 20.92 16.46 -17.14
CA PRO A 68 21.19 16.18 -18.55
C PRO A 68 19.89 16.18 -19.38
N ALA A 69 20.01 16.47 -20.67
CA ALA A 69 18.86 16.40 -21.60
C ALA A 69 18.40 14.95 -21.87
N PHE A 70 19.22 13.96 -21.53
CA PHE A 70 18.97 12.54 -21.74
C PHE A 70 19.52 11.72 -20.56
N LEU A 71 18.74 10.75 -20.10
CA LEU A 71 19.14 9.74 -19.13
C LEU A 71 18.46 8.41 -19.46
N ASP A 72 19.18 7.29 -19.37
CA ASP A 72 18.59 5.94 -19.44
C ASP A 72 19.24 5.00 -18.41
N ASN A 73 18.60 4.84 -17.25
CA ASN A 73 19.05 3.95 -16.17
C ASN A 73 19.00 2.47 -16.57
N SER A 74 18.26 2.09 -17.62
CA SER A 74 18.26 0.70 -18.09
C SER A 74 19.57 0.29 -18.77
N THR A 75 20.47 1.24 -19.04
CA THR A 75 21.83 0.98 -19.52
C THR A 75 22.84 0.69 -18.40
N LEU A 76 22.47 0.96 -17.15
CA LEU A 76 23.31 0.73 -15.99
C LEU A 76 23.33 -0.77 -15.61
N PRO A 77 24.40 -1.28 -14.97
CA PRO A 77 24.51 -2.69 -14.60
C PRO A 77 23.44 -3.16 -13.62
N TYR A 78 22.74 -2.24 -12.95
CA TYR A 78 21.68 -2.52 -12.00
C TYR A 78 20.36 -2.93 -12.67
N PHE A 79 20.21 -2.68 -13.97
CA PHE A 79 19.00 -3.03 -14.69
C PHE A 79 19.08 -4.46 -15.24
N ARG A 80 18.02 -5.23 -15.01
CA ARG A 80 17.93 -6.61 -15.50
C ARG A 80 17.61 -6.66 -17.01
N PRO A 81 17.91 -7.77 -17.70
CA PRO A 81 17.42 -7.98 -19.06
C PRO A 81 15.89 -7.91 -19.17
N ILE A 82 15.41 -7.34 -20.28
CA ILE A 82 13.99 -7.33 -20.65
C ILE A 82 13.46 -8.77 -20.71
N PHE A 83 12.24 -8.96 -20.21
CA PHE A 83 11.62 -10.28 -20.09
C PHE A 83 10.16 -10.26 -20.54
N ASN A 84 9.59 -11.46 -20.71
CA ASN A 84 8.15 -11.64 -20.84
C ASN A 84 7.56 -12.03 -19.48
N GLN A 85 6.59 -11.26 -19.00
CA GLN A 85 5.75 -11.71 -17.90
C GLN A 85 4.93 -12.92 -18.32
N SER A 86 4.55 -13.74 -17.37
CA SER A 86 3.40 -14.64 -17.49
C SER A 86 2.24 -14.08 -16.68
N ASP A 87 1.03 -14.51 -17.03
CA ASP A 87 -0.18 -14.22 -16.26
C ASP A 87 -0.47 -12.70 -16.11
N GLY A 88 -1.43 -12.35 -15.25
CA GLY A 88 -1.79 -10.99 -14.86
C GLY A 88 -0.75 -10.32 -13.95
N SER A 89 0.52 -10.74 -14.03
CA SER A 89 1.58 -10.34 -13.08
C SER A 89 2.22 -8.99 -13.37
N CYS A 90 1.65 -8.15 -14.25
CA CYS A 90 2.28 -6.90 -14.72
C CYS A 90 2.75 -5.99 -13.58
N SER A 91 1.94 -5.83 -12.53
CA SER A 91 2.31 -5.04 -11.36
C SER A 91 3.53 -5.57 -10.64
N GLN A 92 3.64 -6.88 -10.44
CA GLN A 92 4.80 -7.50 -9.78
C GLN A 92 6.00 -7.60 -10.74
N ALA A 93 5.77 -7.73 -12.04
CA ALA A 93 6.81 -7.63 -13.05
C ALA A 93 7.46 -6.23 -13.04
N SER A 94 6.64 -5.19 -13.01
CA SER A 94 7.08 -3.80 -12.94
C SER A 94 7.71 -3.46 -11.58
N GLY A 95 7.00 -3.71 -10.48
CA GLY A 95 7.40 -3.30 -9.13
C GLY A 95 8.49 -4.18 -8.50
N VAL A 96 8.50 -5.48 -8.77
CA VAL A 96 9.46 -6.42 -8.16
C VAL A 96 10.56 -6.81 -9.14
N ALA A 97 10.19 -7.33 -10.31
CA ALA A 97 11.17 -7.83 -11.25
C ALA A 97 12.00 -6.69 -11.87
N TYR A 98 11.44 -5.52 -12.21
CA TYR A 98 12.22 -4.36 -12.63
C TYR A 98 12.67 -3.47 -11.46
N ASN A 99 11.74 -2.79 -10.76
CA ASN A 99 12.10 -1.74 -9.80
C ASN A 99 12.88 -2.27 -8.59
N PHE A 100 12.31 -3.20 -7.81
CA PHE A 100 13.01 -3.78 -6.65
C PHE A 100 14.35 -4.44 -6.98
N THR A 101 14.43 -5.13 -8.13
CA THR A 101 15.71 -5.64 -8.63
C THR A 101 16.71 -4.51 -8.85
N TYR A 102 16.31 -3.44 -9.54
CA TYR A 102 17.21 -2.32 -9.79
C TYR A 102 17.67 -1.65 -8.50
N GLU A 103 16.76 -1.32 -7.58
CA GLU A 103 17.09 -0.61 -6.34
C GLU A 103 18.05 -1.40 -5.45
N ILE A 104 17.83 -2.71 -5.28
CA ILE A 104 18.76 -3.55 -4.51
C ILE A 104 20.14 -3.59 -5.16
N ASN A 105 20.19 -3.75 -6.49
CA ASN A 105 21.46 -3.79 -7.21
C ASN A 105 22.20 -2.46 -7.18
N ARG A 106 21.49 -1.33 -7.34
CA ARG A 106 22.04 0.02 -7.18
C ARG A 106 22.64 0.19 -5.79
N LYS A 107 21.88 -0.16 -4.73
CA LYS A 107 22.32 0.00 -3.35
C LYS A 107 23.53 -0.88 -3.00
N ARG A 108 23.66 -2.05 -3.62
CA ARG A 108 24.76 -3.01 -3.40
C ARG A 108 25.91 -2.88 -4.38
N GLY A 109 25.76 -2.14 -5.47
CA GLY A 109 26.72 -2.09 -6.57
C GLY A 109 26.85 -3.41 -7.34
N THR A 110 25.78 -4.20 -7.45
CA THR A 110 25.80 -5.53 -8.08
C THR A 110 25.15 -5.54 -9.48
N ALA A 111 25.53 -6.51 -10.33
CA ALA A 111 25.00 -6.59 -11.69
C ALA A 111 23.71 -7.44 -11.75
N ALA A 112 22.64 -6.86 -12.28
CA ALA A 112 21.31 -7.47 -12.36
C ALA A 112 21.14 -8.41 -13.57
N ASN A 113 22.18 -8.64 -14.37
CA ASN A 113 22.19 -9.67 -15.40
C ASN A 113 22.45 -11.09 -14.84
N LEU A 114 22.75 -11.20 -13.54
CA LEU A 114 22.95 -12.46 -12.82
C LEU A 114 21.68 -12.87 -12.06
N ALA A 115 21.33 -14.15 -12.09
CA ALA A 115 20.10 -14.66 -11.46
C ALA A 115 20.11 -14.52 -9.92
N GLU A 116 21.27 -14.64 -9.26
CA GLU A 116 21.39 -14.40 -7.81
C GLU A 116 21.07 -12.96 -7.39
N ASN A 117 21.08 -12.03 -8.34
CA ASN A 117 20.84 -10.61 -8.14
C ASN A 117 19.47 -10.17 -8.69
N GLN A 118 18.65 -11.09 -9.18
CA GLN A 118 17.30 -10.82 -9.69
C GLN A 118 16.23 -11.33 -8.73
N TYR A 119 15.08 -10.68 -8.72
CA TYR A 119 13.95 -11.06 -7.88
C TYR A 119 12.73 -11.50 -8.72
N PRO A 120 12.01 -12.56 -8.29
CA PRO A 120 10.87 -13.12 -9.00
C PRO A 120 9.61 -12.28 -8.82
N SER A 121 8.88 -12.04 -9.91
CA SER A 121 7.54 -11.44 -9.82
C SER A 121 6.54 -12.40 -9.16
N HIS A 122 6.68 -13.72 -9.35
CA HIS A 122 5.68 -14.67 -8.86
C HIS A 122 5.77 -14.97 -7.36
N TYR A 123 6.84 -14.54 -6.69
CA TYR A 123 6.91 -14.69 -5.24
C TYR A 123 5.78 -13.90 -4.57
N THR A 124 5.64 -12.61 -4.87
CA THR A 124 4.54 -11.79 -4.33
C THR A 124 3.23 -12.03 -5.06
N TYR A 125 3.27 -12.17 -6.39
CA TYR A 125 2.05 -12.32 -7.21
C TYR A 125 1.17 -13.51 -6.78
N ASN A 126 1.77 -14.66 -6.45
CA ASN A 126 1.01 -15.87 -6.11
C ASN A 126 0.25 -15.76 -4.77
N PHE A 127 0.63 -14.81 -3.92
CA PHE A 127 -0.15 -14.46 -2.73
C PHE A 127 -1.37 -13.61 -3.09
N LEU A 128 -1.24 -12.76 -4.11
CA LEU A 128 -2.16 -11.67 -4.43
C LEU A 128 -3.19 -12.02 -5.51
N ASN A 129 -2.89 -12.98 -6.38
CA ASN A 129 -3.71 -13.32 -7.56
C ASN A 129 -4.95 -14.17 -7.24
N GLY A 130 -5.21 -14.50 -5.98
CA GLY A 130 -6.33 -15.38 -5.61
C GLY A 130 -6.23 -16.79 -6.21
N GLY A 131 -5.04 -17.22 -6.64
CA GLY A 131 -4.81 -18.51 -7.28
C GLY A 131 -5.36 -18.63 -8.71
N ASP A 132 -5.56 -17.50 -9.41
CA ASP A 132 -5.94 -17.44 -10.83
C ASP A 132 -4.98 -16.50 -11.57
N GLY A 133 -4.29 -17.00 -12.60
CA GLY A 133 -3.38 -16.22 -13.43
C GLY A 133 -4.03 -15.08 -14.20
N ASN A 134 -5.36 -15.00 -14.29
CA ASN A 134 -6.03 -13.86 -14.93
C ASN A 134 -6.17 -12.65 -13.99
N ASN A 135 -6.10 -12.87 -12.68
CA ASN A 135 -6.17 -11.79 -11.71
C ASN A 135 -4.82 -11.09 -11.63
N GLY A 136 -4.80 -9.76 -11.56
CA GLY A 136 -3.61 -9.02 -11.19
C GLY A 136 -3.70 -8.45 -9.79
N SER A 137 -2.81 -7.50 -9.52
CA SER A 137 -2.54 -6.91 -8.21
C SER A 137 -2.09 -5.47 -8.40
N PHE A 138 -1.76 -4.78 -7.32
CA PHE A 138 -0.98 -3.55 -7.39
C PHE A 138 0.44 -3.79 -6.86
N TYR A 139 1.41 -3.01 -7.33
CA TYR A 139 2.82 -3.20 -6.94
C TYR A 139 3.06 -2.92 -5.46
N THR A 140 2.28 -2.01 -4.84
CA THR A 140 2.38 -1.73 -3.40
C THR A 140 2.05 -2.94 -2.54
N ASP A 141 1.04 -3.74 -2.93
CA ASP A 141 0.68 -4.97 -2.20
C ASP A 141 1.87 -5.95 -2.15
N GLY A 142 2.63 -6.03 -3.25
CA GLY A 142 3.85 -6.82 -3.32
C GLY A 142 4.98 -6.22 -2.48
N TRP A 143 5.12 -4.91 -2.48
CA TRP A 143 6.10 -4.22 -1.65
C TRP A 143 5.80 -4.36 -0.15
N ASP A 144 4.54 -4.41 0.26
CA ASP A 144 4.15 -4.67 1.65
C ASP A 144 4.58 -6.08 2.09
N ILE A 145 4.38 -7.09 1.23
CA ILE A 145 4.90 -8.45 1.47
C ILE A 145 6.43 -8.42 1.63
N ILE A 146 7.14 -7.75 0.72
CA ILE A 146 8.61 -7.68 0.74
C ILE A 146 9.11 -6.85 1.93
N LYS A 147 8.41 -5.79 2.32
CA LYS A 147 8.72 -4.98 3.50
C LYS A 147 8.54 -5.77 4.78
N ALA A 148 7.49 -6.58 4.88
CA ALA A 148 7.19 -7.41 6.04
C ALA A 148 8.13 -8.61 6.20
N ASN A 149 8.47 -9.32 5.12
CA ASN A 149 9.22 -10.59 5.23
C ASN A 149 10.37 -10.80 4.22
N GLY A 150 10.59 -9.84 3.32
CA GLY A 150 11.63 -9.91 2.29
C GLY A 150 11.25 -10.71 1.04
N CYS A 151 12.19 -10.81 0.10
CA CYS A 151 12.01 -11.50 -1.19
C CYS A 151 13.21 -12.41 -1.48
N PRO A 152 13.00 -13.71 -1.79
CA PRO A 152 14.09 -14.56 -2.26
C PRO A 152 14.58 -14.11 -3.64
N ASN A 153 15.87 -14.26 -3.93
CA ASN A 153 16.34 -14.10 -5.31
C ASN A 153 15.85 -15.25 -6.20
N LEU A 154 16.05 -15.12 -7.53
CA LEU A 154 15.60 -16.14 -8.48
C LEU A 154 16.15 -17.53 -8.15
N ASN A 155 17.45 -17.65 -7.84
CA ASN A 155 18.07 -18.95 -7.54
C ASN A 155 17.38 -19.65 -6.36
N THR A 156 17.09 -18.91 -5.28
CA THR A 156 16.40 -19.43 -4.09
C THR A 156 14.94 -19.77 -4.37
N TYR A 157 14.26 -18.97 -5.20
CA TYR A 157 12.85 -19.18 -5.53
C TYR A 157 12.62 -20.39 -6.46
N GLY A 158 13.53 -20.64 -7.41
CA GLY A 158 13.47 -21.78 -8.32
C GLY A 158 14.06 -21.56 -9.73
N GLY A 159 14.74 -20.43 -9.96
CA GLY A 159 15.53 -20.16 -11.16
C GLY A 159 14.82 -19.35 -12.24
N SER A 160 13.52 -19.06 -12.11
CA SER A 160 12.76 -18.22 -13.05
C SER A 160 11.75 -17.34 -12.33
N LEU A 161 11.21 -16.35 -13.05
CA LEU A 161 10.21 -15.41 -12.52
C LEU A 161 8.95 -16.10 -12.00
N ASN A 162 8.59 -17.26 -12.57
CA ASN A 162 7.37 -18.02 -12.35
C ASN A 162 7.64 -19.50 -12.04
N ALA A 163 8.77 -19.80 -11.37
CA ALA A 163 9.24 -21.17 -11.14
C ALA A 163 8.22 -22.09 -10.45
N LEU A 164 7.29 -21.52 -9.69
CA LEU A 164 6.23 -22.24 -8.98
C LEU A 164 4.85 -22.15 -9.66
N GLY A 165 4.77 -21.65 -10.90
CA GLY A 165 3.51 -21.37 -11.61
C GLY A 165 2.67 -20.28 -10.94
N GLU A 166 1.39 -20.19 -11.32
CA GLU A 166 0.44 -19.16 -10.82
C GLU A 166 -0.10 -19.42 -9.41
N LYS A 167 0.01 -20.66 -8.90
CA LYS A 167 -0.59 -21.06 -7.61
C LYS A 167 0.45 -21.37 -6.54
N GLY A 168 1.69 -21.66 -6.91
CA GLY A 168 2.67 -22.22 -5.97
C GLY A 168 3.18 -21.21 -4.95
N TRP A 169 3.06 -21.53 -3.66
CA TRP A 169 3.77 -20.80 -2.60
C TRP A 169 5.09 -21.48 -2.27
N MET A 170 6.10 -20.67 -1.97
CA MET A 170 7.42 -21.17 -1.61
C MET A 170 7.36 -21.92 -0.27
N SER A 171 8.09 -23.04 -0.16
CA SER A 171 8.25 -23.76 1.10
C SER A 171 9.74 -23.96 1.41
N GLY A 172 10.09 -23.82 2.70
CA GLY A 172 11.41 -24.08 3.26
C GLY A 172 11.92 -22.89 4.07
N TYR A 173 12.23 -23.10 5.35
CA TYR A 173 12.65 -22.03 6.27
C TYR A 173 13.83 -21.22 5.75
N GLN A 174 14.89 -21.90 5.31
CA GLN A 174 16.09 -21.20 4.84
C GLN A 174 15.80 -20.32 3.62
N LYS A 175 14.82 -20.66 2.79
CA LYS A 175 14.47 -19.84 1.63
C LYS A 175 13.83 -18.52 2.03
N TYR A 176 12.95 -18.54 3.02
CA TYR A 176 12.37 -17.33 3.60
C TYR A 176 13.44 -16.51 4.31
N GLU A 177 14.31 -17.13 5.11
CA GLU A 177 15.41 -16.46 5.81
C GLU A 177 16.41 -15.79 4.86
N MET A 178 16.77 -16.45 3.74
CA MET A 178 17.56 -15.83 2.67
C MET A 178 16.83 -14.66 2.00
N GLY A 179 15.49 -14.71 1.94
CA GLY A 179 14.67 -13.63 1.42
C GLY A 179 14.62 -12.40 2.32
N MET A 180 14.65 -12.57 3.64
CA MET A 180 14.59 -11.48 4.63
C MET A 180 15.73 -10.46 4.49
N ALA A 181 16.84 -10.84 3.84
CA ALA A 181 17.95 -9.95 3.52
C ALA A 181 17.65 -8.93 2.40
N ASN A 182 16.59 -9.15 1.62
CA ASN A 182 16.21 -8.32 0.49
C ASN A 182 14.84 -7.70 0.80
N ARG A 183 14.84 -6.44 1.24
CA ARG A 183 13.63 -5.76 1.72
C ARG A 183 13.42 -4.41 1.08
N VAL A 184 12.15 -4.12 0.82
CA VAL A 184 11.66 -2.75 0.70
C VAL A 184 11.72 -2.13 2.08
N HIS A 185 12.26 -0.92 2.15
CA HIS A 185 12.30 -0.13 3.37
C HIS A 185 11.02 0.69 3.50
N ASP A 186 10.76 1.50 2.48
CA ASP A 186 9.55 2.28 2.31
C ASP A 186 9.26 2.49 0.82
N TYR A 187 8.14 3.12 0.54
CA TYR A 187 7.75 3.54 -0.79
C TYR A 187 6.93 4.83 -0.70
N PHE A 188 6.95 5.57 -1.79
CA PHE A 188 6.33 6.89 -1.88
C PHE A 188 5.78 7.12 -3.28
N LYS A 189 5.01 8.19 -3.43
CA LYS A 189 4.45 8.62 -4.70
C LYS A 189 4.92 10.03 -5.09
N ILE A 190 4.98 10.28 -6.38
CA ILE A 190 5.25 11.59 -6.97
C ILE A 190 4.06 11.93 -7.87
N ASP A 191 3.42 13.06 -7.61
CA ASP A 191 2.45 13.66 -8.53
C ASP A 191 3.22 14.23 -9.73
N VAL A 192 2.89 13.77 -10.93
CA VAL A 192 3.53 14.14 -12.21
C VAL A 192 2.61 14.93 -13.12
N SER A 193 1.50 15.48 -12.58
CA SER A 193 0.58 16.35 -13.33
C SER A 193 1.12 17.74 -13.63
N THR A 194 2.25 18.12 -13.01
CA THR A 194 2.84 19.47 -13.07
C THR A 194 4.32 19.45 -13.48
N PRO A 195 4.85 20.56 -14.03
CA PRO A 195 6.29 20.69 -14.33
C PRO A 195 7.18 20.41 -13.13
N GLU A 196 6.77 20.86 -11.93
CA GLU A 196 7.46 20.63 -10.67
C GLU A 196 7.46 19.14 -10.28
N GLY A 197 6.34 18.46 -10.51
CA GLY A 197 6.20 17.02 -10.35
C GLY A 197 7.12 16.22 -11.27
N LEU A 198 7.14 16.58 -12.56
CA LEU A 198 8.06 15.99 -13.53
C LEU A 198 9.53 16.24 -13.15
N LEU A 199 9.86 17.44 -12.67
CA LEU A 199 11.21 17.77 -12.21
C LEU A 199 11.59 16.91 -10.99
N THR A 200 10.66 16.69 -10.05
CA THR A 200 10.82 15.76 -8.92
C THR A 200 11.13 14.35 -9.41
N LEU A 201 10.37 13.84 -10.38
CA LEU A 201 10.63 12.54 -10.98
C LEU A 201 12.00 12.48 -11.67
N LYS A 202 12.40 13.51 -12.42
CA LYS A 202 13.71 13.53 -13.08
C LYS A 202 14.86 13.49 -12.08
N HIS A 203 14.78 14.21 -10.95
CA HIS A 203 15.78 14.08 -9.89
C HIS A 203 15.79 12.70 -9.25
N TRP A 204 14.62 12.11 -8.96
CA TRP A 204 14.57 10.72 -8.51
C TRP A 204 15.30 9.76 -9.47
N LEU A 205 15.04 9.88 -10.77
CA LEU A 205 15.71 9.07 -11.80
C LEU A 205 17.21 9.39 -11.94
N TYR A 206 17.64 10.62 -11.66
CA TYR A 206 19.03 11.07 -11.85
C TYR A 206 19.95 10.82 -10.65
N ASP A 207 19.50 11.25 -9.47
CA ASP A 207 20.29 11.36 -8.23
C ASP A 207 19.56 10.82 -7.01
N HIS A 208 18.41 10.15 -7.21
CA HIS A 208 17.62 9.49 -6.15
C HIS A 208 17.07 10.48 -5.11
N LEU A 209 17.01 11.78 -5.44
CA LEU A 209 16.65 12.87 -4.52
C LEU A 209 17.61 13.06 -3.34
N GLU A 210 18.80 12.45 -3.40
CA GLU A 210 19.81 12.44 -2.33
C GLU A 210 21.21 12.87 -2.85
N ASP A 211 21.28 13.56 -4.00
CA ASP A 211 22.55 13.90 -4.68
C ASP A 211 23.44 12.66 -4.95
N ALA A 212 22.84 11.47 -5.07
CA ALA A 212 23.59 10.25 -5.26
C ALA A 212 24.16 10.14 -6.69
N PRO A 213 25.24 9.36 -6.91
CA PRO A 213 25.87 9.22 -8.23
C PRO A 213 24.98 8.63 -9.33
N THR A 214 23.89 7.97 -8.96
CA THR A 214 22.91 7.34 -9.85
C THR A 214 21.55 7.39 -9.21
N GLY A 215 20.48 7.57 -9.99
CA GLY A 215 19.11 7.59 -9.49
C GLY A 215 18.38 6.25 -9.58
N GLY A 216 17.08 6.30 -9.31
CA GLY A 216 16.20 5.14 -9.18
C GLY A 216 15.33 4.85 -10.40
N LEU A 217 14.33 3.99 -10.22
CA LEU A 217 13.24 3.75 -11.18
C LEU A 217 11.86 4.13 -10.58
N ALA A 218 10.86 4.35 -11.42
CA ALA A 218 9.50 4.65 -10.96
C ALA A 218 8.47 3.79 -11.70
N ASN A 219 7.55 3.20 -10.95
CA ASN A 219 6.42 2.43 -11.49
C ASN A 219 5.22 3.32 -11.74
N PHE A 220 4.46 2.98 -12.76
CA PHE A 220 3.23 3.65 -13.10
C PHE A 220 2.25 2.67 -13.72
N ALA A 221 0.98 3.05 -13.77
CA ALA A 221 -0.04 2.32 -14.49
C ALA A 221 -0.67 3.20 -15.57
N ALA A 222 -0.99 2.63 -16.71
CA ALA A 222 -1.68 3.33 -17.80
C ALA A 222 -2.44 2.34 -18.69
N GLY A 223 -3.35 2.84 -19.53
CA GLY A 223 -4.09 2.02 -20.48
C GLY A 223 -3.24 1.74 -21.71
N VAL A 224 -2.62 0.55 -21.80
CA VAL A 224 -1.77 0.16 -22.94
C VAL A 224 -2.09 -1.25 -23.46
N ALA A 225 -2.87 -2.04 -22.73
CA ALA A 225 -3.22 -3.40 -23.14
C ALA A 225 -4.52 -3.45 -23.98
N ASN A 226 -5.47 -2.55 -23.71
CA ASN A 226 -6.73 -2.43 -24.44
C ASN A 226 -6.70 -1.35 -25.53
N ALA A 227 -7.76 -1.31 -26.34
CA ALA A 227 -7.92 -0.30 -27.39
C ALA A 227 -7.94 1.13 -26.82
N GLY A 228 -7.30 2.08 -27.50
CA GLY A 228 -7.38 3.51 -27.20
C GLY A 228 -6.03 4.20 -26.96
N PHE A 229 -4.95 3.46 -26.72
CA PHE A 229 -3.61 4.05 -26.71
C PHE A 229 -3.07 4.28 -28.13
N ASN A 230 -2.14 5.21 -28.26
CA ASN A 230 -1.47 5.51 -29.52
C ASN A 230 0.04 5.34 -29.38
N LEU A 231 0.62 4.45 -30.20
CA LEU A 231 2.05 4.23 -30.35
C LEU A 231 2.44 4.46 -31.80
N THR A 232 3.32 5.44 -32.02
CA THR A 232 3.84 5.75 -33.36
C THR A 232 4.84 4.69 -33.83
N ASN A 233 5.10 4.65 -35.15
CA ASN A 233 6.12 3.76 -35.74
C ASN A 233 7.54 4.01 -35.19
N ASN A 234 7.79 5.19 -34.62
CA ASN A 234 9.08 5.55 -34.02
C ASN A 234 9.15 5.18 -32.52
N GLY A 235 8.16 4.46 -31.99
CA GLY A 235 8.14 4.01 -30.60
C GLY A 235 7.76 5.11 -29.60
N ILE A 236 7.01 6.13 -30.03
CA ILE A 236 6.53 7.23 -29.17
C ILE A 236 5.06 7.01 -28.84
N ILE A 237 4.74 6.97 -27.55
CA ILE A 237 3.39 6.92 -27.00
C ILE A 237 2.90 8.35 -26.83
N THR A 238 1.81 8.67 -27.52
CA THR A 238 1.24 10.02 -27.58
C THR A 238 -0.11 10.14 -26.89
N ALA A 239 -0.75 9.01 -26.57
CA ALA A 239 -1.97 8.93 -25.79
C ALA A 239 -2.11 7.55 -25.14
N TRP A 240 -2.74 7.47 -23.96
CA TRP A 240 -3.11 6.21 -23.32
C TRP A 240 -4.59 5.90 -23.53
N GLY A 241 -4.96 4.63 -23.33
CA GLY A 241 -6.36 4.26 -23.17
C GLY A 241 -6.96 4.88 -21.90
N ASN A 242 -8.28 5.10 -21.90
CA ASN A 242 -8.99 5.80 -20.82
C ASN A 242 -8.99 5.07 -19.47
N VAL A 243 -8.70 3.77 -19.46
CA VAL A 243 -8.68 2.94 -18.25
C VAL A 243 -7.29 2.35 -18.10
N ALA A 244 -6.67 2.59 -16.95
CA ALA A 244 -5.41 1.96 -16.62
C ALA A 244 -5.60 0.44 -16.46
N ASP A 245 -4.90 -0.34 -17.27
CA ASP A 245 -5.02 -1.79 -17.33
C ASP A 245 -3.69 -2.52 -17.12
N HIS A 246 -2.58 -1.78 -17.14
CA HIS A 246 -1.25 -2.37 -17.14
C HIS A 246 -0.23 -1.51 -16.39
N ALA A 247 0.68 -2.17 -15.69
CA ALA A 247 1.74 -1.55 -14.92
C ALA A 247 3.09 -1.65 -15.65
N MET A 248 3.84 -0.55 -15.69
CA MET A 248 5.10 -0.38 -16.40
C MET A 248 6.09 0.44 -15.56
N THR A 249 7.34 0.56 -16.02
CA THR A 249 8.40 1.23 -15.26
C THR A 249 9.04 2.34 -16.12
N PHE A 250 9.15 3.54 -15.58
CA PHE A 250 9.99 4.61 -16.13
C PHE A 250 11.44 4.41 -15.70
N VAL A 251 12.35 4.58 -16.66
CA VAL A 251 13.79 4.32 -16.50
C VAL A 251 14.67 5.49 -16.90
N GLY A 252 14.08 6.62 -17.30
CA GLY A 252 14.85 7.75 -17.79
C GLY A 252 14.00 8.72 -18.60
N TRP A 253 14.66 9.59 -19.36
CA TRP A 253 14.01 10.59 -20.21
C TRP A 253 14.87 10.99 -21.40
N ASP A 254 14.23 11.59 -22.40
CA ASP A 254 14.85 12.26 -23.53
C ASP A 254 14.07 13.55 -23.86
N ASP A 255 14.67 14.69 -23.58
CA ASP A 255 14.08 16.02 -23.81
C ASP A 255 14.04 16.41 -25.30
N SER A 256 14.69 15.65 -26.18
CA SER A 256 14.73 15.93 -27.61
C SER A 256 13.54 15.35 -28.39
N ILE A 257 12.83 14.37 -27.82
CA ILE A 257 11.68 13.73 -28.45
C ILE A 257 10.55 14.74 -28.61
N GLY A 258 9.86 14.72 -29.76
CA GLY A 258 8.73 15.60 -30.01
C GLY A 258 7.66 14.95 -30.86
N TYR A 259 6.43 15.40 -30.68
CA TYR A 259 5.27 15.00 -31.46
C TYR A 259 4.33 16.19 -31.66
N ASP A 260 4.06 16.51 -32.93
CA ASP A 260 3.20 17.62 -33.34
C ASP A 260 1.72 17.20 -33.15
N TYR A 261 1.08 17.69 -32.09
CA TYR A 261 -0.28 17.29 -31.73
C TYR A 261 -1.32 18.07 -32.52
N ASN A 262 -1.03 19.32 -32.89
CA ASN A 262 -1.97 20.21 -33.58
C ASN A 262 -1.79 20.22 -35.11
N ASN A 263 -0.76 19.54 -35.63
CA ASN A 263 -0.35 19.44 -37.03
C ASN A 263 -0.02 20.80 -37.68
N ASP A 264 0.56 21.73 -36.92
CA ASP A 264 0.97 23.05 -37.42
C ASP A 264 2.41 23.09 -37.96
N GLY A 265 3.14 21.98 -37.84
CA GLY A 265 4.52 21.82 -38.30
C GLY A 265 5.57 22.37 -37.32
N GLN A 266 5.18 22.79 -36.13
CA GLN A 266 6.05 23.22 -35.04
C GLN A 266 5.98 22.23 -33.87
N ILE A 267 6.97 22.29 -32.98
CA ILE A 267 7.03 21.46 -31.78
C ILE A 267 7.34 22.40 -30.62
N THR A 268 6.30 22.72 -29.85
CA THR A 268 6.33 23.79 -28.85
C THR A 268 5.84 23.31 -27.47
N ASN A 269 6.28 24.01 -26.42
CA ASN A 269 5.82 23.81 -25.04
C ASN A 269 5.25 25.12 -24.45
N ASN A 270 5.01 26.12 -25.31
CA ASN A 270 4.71 27.50 -24.94
C ASN A 270 3.56 28.11 -25.75
N ILE A 271 2.80 27.26 -26.44
CA ILE A 271 1.60 27.62 -27.20
C ILE A 271 0.46 26.80 -26.60
N ASP A 272 -0.67 27.42 -26.32
CA ASP A 272 -1.91 26.72 -25.95
C ASP A 272 -2.44 25.98 -27.19
N ILE A 273 -2.22 24.66 -27.25
CA ILE A 273 -2.62 23.83 -28.40
C ILE A 273 -3.99 23.19 -28.18
N ASN A 274 -4.51 23.23 -26.95
CA ASN A 274 -5.78 22.61 -26.58
C ASN A 274 -6.95 23.61 -26.49
N GLY A 275 -6.66 24.91 -26.41
CA GLY A 275 -7.60 26.02 -26.43
C GLY A 275 -8.31 26.29 -25.10
N ASP A 276 -7.80 25.80 -23.97
CA ASP A 276 -8.36 26.02 -22.63
C ASP A 276 -7.93 27.34 -21.99
N GLY A 277 -7.02 28.09 -22.63
CA GLY A 277 -6.54 29.39 -22.17
C GLY A 277 -5.44 29.30 -21.10
N VAL A 278 -4.94 28.10 -20.79
CA VAL A 278 -3.82 27.84 -19.89
C VAL A 278 -2.70 27.19 -20.70
N ILE A 279 -1.46 27.59 -20.47
CA ILE A 279 -0.29 26.92 -21.07
C ILE A 279 0.38 26.10 -19.98
N ASP A 280 0.22 24.79 -20.03
CA ASP A 280 0.84 23.86 -19.09
C ASP A 280 1.37 22.59 -19.78
N MET A 281 1.69 21.54 -19.01
CA MET A 281 2.20 20.29 -19.56
C MET A 281 1.26 19.63 -20.58
N ARG A 282 -0.05 19.90 -20.49
CA ARG A 282 -1.03 19.43 -21.46
C ARG A 282 -0.84 20.10 -22.83
N ASP A 283 -0.03 21.12 -22.94
CA ASP A 283 0.31 21.75 -24.22
C ASP A 283 1.67 21.36 -24.77
N TRP A 284 2.41 20.52 -24.05
CA TRP A 284 3.78 20.21 -24.41
C TRP A 284 3.86 19.17 -25.52
N GLU A 285 4.47 19.59 -26.61
CA GLU A 285 4.79 18.74 -27.76
C GLU A 285 6.23 18.21 -27.72
N ARG A 286 7.04 18.67 -26.76
CA ARG A 286 8.45 18.31 -26.59
C ARG A 286 8.74 17.68 -25.23
N GLY A 287 9.52 16.61 -25.29
CA GLY A 287 10.08 15.86 -24.19
C GLY A 287 9.30 14.59 -23.87
N ALA A 288 10.02 13.53 -23.56
CA ALA A 288 9.44 12.23 -23.25
C ALA A 288 10.20 11.49 -22.13
N LEU A 289 9.47 10.73 -21.32
CA LEU A 289 10.05 9.71 -20.46
C LEU A 289 10.38 8.45 -21.27
N ILE A 290 11.36 7.68 -20.81
CA ILE A 290 11.66 6.34 -21.32
C ILE A 290 10.98 5.32 -20.41
N MET A 291 10.12 4.49 -20.98
CA MET A 291 9.51 3.37 -20.25
C MET A 291 10.03 2.02 -20.72
N VAL A 292 9.96 1.02 -19.83
CA VAL A 292 10.14 -0.39 -20.14
C VAL A 292 8.84 -1.15 -19.86
N ASN A 293 8.56 -2.12 -20.73
CA ASN A 293 7.43 -3.03 -20.62
C ASN A 293 7.91 -4.45 -20.29
N SER A 294 7.02 -5.31 -19.81
CA SER A 294 7.26 -6.72 -19.47
C SER A 294 6.73 -7.67 -20.56
N TRP A 295 6.68 -7.22 -21.82
CA TRP A 295 6.20 -8.00 -22.97
C TRP A 295 7.32 -8.42 -23.93
N GLY A 296 8.54 -8.54 -23.39
CA GLY A 296 9.69 -9.00 -24.14
C GLY A 296 10.24 -7.96 -25.12
N THR A 297 11.35 -8.33 -25.77
CA THR A 297 12.08 -7.46 -26.70
C THR A 297 11.43 -7.35 -28.08
N SER A 298 10.39 -8.13 -28.38
CA SER A 298 9.62 -8.02 -29.62
C SER A 298 8.65 -6.84 -29.61
N TRP A 299 8.29 -6.34 -28.42
CA TRP A 299 7.33 -5.25 -28.29
C TRP A 299 8.01 -3.88 -28.49
N ALA A 300 7.41 -3.05 -29.34
CA ALA A 300 7.85 -1.68 -29.63
C ALA A 300 9.37 -1.56 -29.90
N ASN A 301 10.07 -0.68 -29.18
CA ASN A 301 11.49 -0.46 -29.33
C ASN A 301 12.29 -1.36 -28.38
N GLN A 302 12.34 -2.66 -28.67
CA GLN A 302 13.08 -3.66 -27.86
C GLN A 302 12.59 -3.76 -26.41
N GLY A 303 11.27 -3.71 -26.21
CA GLY A 303 10.64 -3.69 -24.88
C GLY A 303 10.53 -2.29 -24.27
N LYS A 304 10.98 -1.25 -24.99
CA LYS A 304 10.90 0.15 -24.56
C LYS A 304 9.96 0.99 -25.44
N ALA A 305 9.55 2.13 -24.91
CA ALA A 305 8.92 3.21 -25.68
C ALA A 305 9.25 4.56 -25.05
N TYR A 306 9.12 5.62 -25.84
CA TYR A 306 9.08 7.00 -25.34
C TYR A 306 7.65 7.37 -24.97
N VAL A 307 7.45 8.11 -23.88
CA VAL A 307 6.15 8.55 -23.39
C VAL A 307 6.16 10.07 -23.31
N MET A 308 5.37 10.75 -24.14
CA MET A 308 5.33 12.21 -24.15
C MET A 308 4.95 12.78 -22.78
N TYR A 309 5.64 13.83 -22.32
CA TYR A 309 5.40 14.46 -21.02
C TYR A 309 3.94 14.90 -20.83
N LYS A 310 3.29 15.37 -21.90
CA LYS A 310 1.86 15.69 -21.92
C LYS A 310 0.98 14.59 -21.33
N THR A 311 1.28 13.32 -21.64
CA THR A 311 0.47 12.17 -21.19
C THR A 311 0.53 11.92 -19.68
N LEU A 312 1.46 12.56 -18.96
CA LEU A 312 1.55 12.51 -17.51
C LEU A 312 0.51 13.41 -16.83
N ALA A 313 0.10 14.49 -17.49
CA ALA A 313 -0.80 15.52 -16.97
C ALA A 313 -2.25 15.37 -17.46
N GLU A 314 -2.52 14.43 -18.35
CA GLU A 314 -3.89 14.19 -18.82
C GLU A 314 -4.76 13.60 -17.70
N PRO A 315 -5.89 14.24 -17.34
CA PRO A 315 -6.77 13.74 -16.27
C PRO A 315 -7.56 12.50 -16.69
N VAL A 316 -7.74 12.29 -18.00
CA VAL A 316 -8.40 11.13 -18.61
C VAL A 316 -7.50 10.62 -19.73
N GLY A 317 -7.19 9.31 -19.73
CA GLY A 317 -6.24 8.76 -20.71
C GLY A 317 -4.79 9.18 -20.45
N GLY A 318 -4.48 9.53 -19.20
CA GLY A 318 -3.12 9.74 -18.69
C GLY A 318 -2.59 8.55 -17.88
N VAL A 319 -1.45 8.77 -17.24
CA VAL A 319 -0.98 7.86 -16.17
C VAL A 319 -2.01 7.85 -15.03
N ALA A 320 -2.26 6.67 -14.46
CA ALA A 320 -3.25 6.47 -13.41
C ALA A 320 -3.03 7.43 -12.24
N GLY A 321 -4.04 8.25 -11.93
CA GLY A 321 -3.99 9.25 -10.86
C GLY A 321 -3.00 10.39 -11.08
N ASN A 322 -2.37 10.49 -12.26
CA ASN A 322 -1.22 11.37 -12.51
C ASN A 322 -0.09 11.14 -11.51
N GLU A 323 0.05 9.91 -11.01
CA GLU A 323 1.01 9.54 -9.98
C GLU A 323 1.96 8.45 -10.48
N VAL A 324 3.20 8.52 -10.01
CA VAL A 324 4.18 7.45 -10.15
C VAL A 324 4.68 7.04 -8.76
N TYR A 325 5.12 5.80 -8.63
CA TYR A 325 5.48 5.20 -7.34
C TYR A 325 6.92 4.71 -7.37
N ALA A 326 7.64 4.94 -6.29
CA ALA A 326 9.04 4.59 -6.13
C ALA A 326 9.28 3.97 -4.76
N ILE A 327 10.39 3.25 -4.61
CA ILE A 327 10.72 2.51 -3.40
C ILE A 327 12.12 2.85 -2.93
N ASN A 328 12.30 2.85 -1.62
CA ASN A 328 13.62 2.76 -1.00
C ASN A 328 13.86 1.33 -0.52
N VAL A 329 15.11 0.90 -0.56
CA VAL A 329 15.52 -0.44 -0.11
C VAL A 329 16.64 -0.37 0.89
N LYS A 330 16.78 -1.43 1.69
CA LYS A 330 17.94 -1.62 2.55
C LYS A 330 19.03 -2.37 1.80
N ALA A 331 20.29 -2.00 2.02
CA ALA A 331 21.43 -2.72 1.45
C ALA A 331 21.42 -4.18 1.91
N THR A 332 21.23 -4.40 3.21
CA THR A 332 21.03 -5.71 3.84
C THR A 332 20.19 -5.51 5.10
N GLN A 333 19.41 -6.52 5.48
CA GLN A 333 18.79 -6.58 6.80
C GLN A 333 18.88 -8.02 7.31
N SER A 334 19.30 -8.20 8.55
CA SER A 334 19.24 -9.51 9.20
C SER A 334 18.19 -9.47 10.31
N PRO A 335 17.23 -10.42 10.31
CA PRO A 335 16.27 -10.51 11.39
C PRO A 335 17.01 -10.77 12.71
N GLN A 336 16.57 -10.11 13.78
CA GLN A 336 17.03 -10.38 15.14
C GLN A 336 16.29 -11.57 15.76
N LEU A 337 15.05 -11.82 15.30
CA LEU A 337 14.21 -12.92 15.76
C LEU A 337 13.28 -13.38 14.63
N THR A 338 13.22 -14.69 14.38
CA THR A 338 12.29 -15.28 13.42
C THR A 338 11.39 -16.32 14.06
N MET A 339 10.23 -16.54 13.46
CA MET A 339 9.25 -17.56 13.79
C MET A 339 9.18 -18.57 12.64
N ARG A 340 9.54 -19.82 12.91
CA ARG A 340 9.42 -20.94 11.97
C ARG A 340 8.14 -21.71 12.23
N ILE A 341 7.35 -21.92 11.18
CA ILE A 341 6.05 -22.59 11.23
C ILE A 341 6.00 -23.69 10.17
N LYS A 342 5.66 -24.91 10.58
CA LYS A 342 5.25 -25.97 9.66
C LYS A 342 3.77 -26.23 9.82
N MET A 343 2.99 -26.03 8.78
CA MET A 343 1.54 -26.19 8.86
C MET A 343 0.93 -26.64 7.52
N SER A 344 -0.25 -27.24 7.57
CA SER A 344 -1.10 -27.49 6.41
C SER A 344 -2.47 -26.89 6.63
N HIS A 345 -3.09 -26.39 5.57
CA HIS A 345 -4.51 -26.11 5.49
C HIS A 345 -4.93 -26.44 4.06
N ASN A 346 -6.15 -26.97 3.86
CA ASN A 346 -6.68 -27.27 2.53
C ASN A 346 -7.16 -26.00 1.78
N LEU A 347 -7.41 -24.90 2.50
CA LEU A 347 -7.95 -23.64 1.97
C LEU A 347 -7.19 -22.43 2.53
N ARG A 348 -6.16 -21.96 1.84
CA ARG A 348 -5.25 -20.91 2.31
C ARG A 348 -5.87 -19.52 2.41
N ASN A 349 -6.98 -19.28 1.71
CA ASN A 349 -7.74 -18.03 1.78
C ASN A 349 -8.62 -17.89 3.04
N GLN A 350 -8.65 -18.89 3.91
CA GLN A 350 -9.40 -18.86 5.17
C GLN A 350 -8.50 -18.65 6.39
N ILE A 351 -7.17 -18.59 6.20
CA ILE A 351 -6.24 -18.47 7.32
C ILE A 351 -5.57 -17.10 7.37
N THR A 352 -5.40 -16.60 8.59
CA THR A 352 -4.49 -15.49 8.91
C THR A 352 -3.45 -15.99 9.92
N VAL A 353 -2.19 -15.63 9.70
CA VAL A 353 -1.12 -15.88 10.67
C VAL A 353 -0.67 -14.57 11.29
N THR A 354 -0.69 -14.53 12.62
CA THR A 354 -0.27 -13.40 13.44
C THR A 354 0.75 -13.89 14.47
N ALA A 355 1.80 -13.10 14.68
CA ALA A 355 2.72 -13.31 15.79
C ALA A 355 2.36 -12.36 16.95
N GLY A 356 2.70 -12.72 18.18
CA GLY A 356 2.52 -11.81 19.31
C GLY A 356 3.53 -12.00 20.42
N VAL A 357 3.57 -11.03 21.34
CA VAL A 357 4.45 -11.06 22.51
C VAL A 357 3.73 -10.54 23.75
N ALA A 358 4.05 -11.09 24.92
CA ALA A 358 3.67 -10.57 26.22
C ALA A 358 4.82 -10.73 27.21
N THR A 359 5.02 -9.75 28.09
CA THR A 359 5.99 -9.84 29.19
C THR A 359 5.40 -10.56 30.41
N ASP A 360 4.06 -10.62 30.55
CA ASP A 360 3.42 -11.51 31.53
C ASP A 360 3.50 -12.98 31.06
N LEU A 361 4.27 -13.78 31.79
CA LEU A 361 4.48 -15.19 31.47
C LEU A 361 3.22 -16.05 31.64
N ASN A 362 2.23 -15.57 32.41
CA ASN A 362 0.93 -16.23 32.57
C ASN A 362 -0.08 -15.84 31.48
N ALA A 363 0.24 -14.90 30.60
CA ALA A 363 -0.67 -14.44 29.56
C ALA A 363 -1.09 -15.60 28.64
N THR A 364 -2.39 -15.69 28.35
CA THR A 364 -2.96 -16.65 27.41
C THR A 364 -3.18 -16.06 26.02
N THR A 365 -3.05 -14.74 25.90
CA THR A 365 -3.14 -13.96 24.66
C THR A 365 -1.98 -12.96 24.65
N PRO A 366 -1.50 -12.51 23.48
CA PRO A 366 -0.44 -11.51 23.42
C PRO A 366 -0.89 -10.14 23.90
N GLU A 367 0.06 -9.33 24.35
CA GLU A 367 -0.12 -7.90 24.64
C GLU A 367 0.07 -7.06 23.36
N TYR A 368 1.01 -7.47 22.51
CA TYR A 368 1.29 -6.85 21.22
C TYR A 368 1.30 -7.90 20.12
N THR A 369 0.73 -7.55 18.96
CA THR A 369 0.64 -8.43 17.80
C THR A 369 1.36 -7.84 16.59
N LEU A 370 1.76 -8.73 15.66
CA LEU A 370 2.36 -8.42 14.38
C LEU A 370 1.70 -9.29 13.31
N ASP A 371 1.03 -8.64 12.37
CA ASP A 371 0.38 -9.29 11.24
C ASP A 371 1.30 -9.40 10.03
N PHE A 372 1.02 -10.37 9.16
CA PHE A 372 1.84 -10.68 8.00
C PHE A 372 1.04 -10.57 6.70
N PRO A 373 1.33 -9.58 5.83
CA PRO A 373 0.62 -9.40 4.55
C PRO A 373 0.67 -10.63 3.65
N LEU A 374 1.68 -11.49 3.76
CA LEU A 374 1.79 -12.73 2.97
C LEU A 374 0.86 -13.86 3.43
N LEU A 375 0.32 -13.80 4.65
CA LEU A 375 -0.52 -14.85 5.26
C LEU A 375 -1.76 -14.23 5.91
N HIS A 376 -2.60 -13.59 5.09
CA HIS A 376 -3.80 -12.89 5.54
C HIS A 376 -4.98 -13.14 4.59
N GLN A 377 -5.58 -14.34 4.68
CA GLN A 377 -6.77 -14.77 3.92
C GLN A 377 -6.69 -14.51 2.42
N GLN A 378 -5.62 -14.98 1.77
CA GLN A 378 -5.33 -14.67 0.37
C GLN A 378 -4.81 -15.87 -0.43
N GLY A 379 -4.64 -15.68 -1.74
CA GLY A 379 -4.18 -16.73 -2.66
C GLY A 379 -5.26 -17.73 -3.09
N GLY A 380 -6.53 -17.56 -2.71
CA GLY A 380 -7.64 -18.40 -3.15
C GLY A 380 -7.77 -19.75 -2.45
N ALA A 381 -8.80 -20.51 -2.85
CA ALA A 381 -9.24 -21.76 -2.23
C ALA A 381 -8.36 -22.97 -2.61
N TYR A 382 -7.11 -22.95 -2.15
CA TYR A 382 -6.11 -24.00 -2.42
C TYR A 382 -5.36 -24.40 -1.15
N PRO A 383 -4.70 -25.57 -1.11
CA PRO A 383 -3.76 -25.88 -0.04
C PRO A 383 -2.66 -24.81 0.08
N LEU A 384 -1.98 -24.71 1.22
CA LEU A 384 -0.99 -23.65 1.46
C LEU A 384 0.09 -23.53 0.38
N GLN A 385 0.68 -24.65 -0.06
CA GLN A 385 1.65 -24.62 -1.15
C GLN A 385 1.01 -24.38 -2.54
N GLY A 386 -0.32 -24.40 -2.65
CA GLY A 386 -1.10 -24.27 -3.88
C GLY A 386 -1.05 -25.50 -4.77
N ASN A 387 0.14 -25.85 -5.24
CA ASN A 387 0.37 -26.96 -6.19
C ASN A 387 0.59 -28.32 -5.51
N SER A 388 0.55 -28.35 -4.18
CA SER A 388 0.85 -29.53 -3.37
C SER A 388 0.02 -29.50 -2.09
N ILE A 389 -0.39 -30.67 -1.62
CA ILE A 389 -1.05 -30.85 -0.31
C ILE A 389 -0.05 -30.97 0.84
N ASN A 390 1.25 -30.99 0.55
CA ASN A 390 2.28 -31.10 1.58
C ASN A 390 2.24 -29.87 2.51
N PRO A 391 2.61 -30.03 3.79
CA PRO A 391 2.73 -28.91 4.72
C PRO A 391 3.70 -27.86 4.18
N ILE A 392 3.38 -26.59 4.36
CA ILE A 392 4.29 -25.48 4.06
C ILE A 392 5.23 -25.25 5.25
N GLU A 393 6.48 -24.95 4.96
CA GLU A 393 7.48 -24.48 5.92
C GLU A 393 7.74 -22.99 5.66
N VAL A 394 7.32 -22.13 6.58
CA VAL A 394 7.48 -20.67 6.49
C VAL A 394 8.34 -20.16 7.63
N SER A 395 9.22 -19.20 7.35
CA SER A 395 9.89 -18.40 8.39
C SER A 395 9.43 -16.95 8.27
N LEU A 396 9.05 -16.36 9.41
CA LEU A 396 8.53 -15.00 9.52
C LEU A 396 9.45 -14.15 10.39
N ASP A 397 9.79 -12.95 9.93
CA ASP A 397 10.57 -12.00 10.73
C ASP A 397 9.69 -11.34 11.79
N ILE A 398 9.92 -11.68 13.06
CA ILE A 398 9.19 -11.13 14.20
C ILE A 398 10.04 -10.15 15.01
N SER A 399 11.18 -9.70 14.46
CA SER A 399 12.05 -8.69 15.09
C SER A 399 11.31 -7.43 15.55
N PRO A 400 10.27 -6.92 14.86
CA PRO A 400 9.52 -5.76 15.35
C PRO A 400 8.94 -5.92 16.76
N LEU A 401 8.58 -7.15 17.17
CA LEU A 401 8.06 -7.43 18.51
C LEU A 401 9.11 -7.21 19.62
N LEU A 402 10.41 -7.21 19.29
CA LEU A 402 11.48 -6.92 20.25
C LEU A 402 11.47 -5.48 20.76
N SER A 403 10.76 -4.56 20.09
CA SER A 403 10.57 -3.19 20.59
C SER A 403 9.82 -3.16 21.93
N HIS A 404 8.99 -4.18 22.20
CA HIS A 404 8.14 -4.32 23.38
C HIS A 404 8.75 -5.16 24.51
N VAL A 405 9.97 -5.67 24.34
CA VAL A 405 10.66 -6.52 25.33
C VAL A 405 12.01 -5.88 25.69
N ASN A 406 12.53 -6.11 26.89
CA ASN A 406 13.91 -5.72 27.21
C ASN A 406 14.90 -6.79 26.74
N PRO A 407 16.11 -6.40 26.28
CA PRO A 407 17.15 -7.36 25.94
C PRO A 407 17.44 -8.38 27.06
N GLY A 408 17.35 -9.66 26.75
CA GLY A 408 17.61 -10.77 27.68
C GLY A 408 16.47 -11.07 28.67
N GLU A 409 15.39 -10.29 28.65
CA GLU A 409 14.19 -10.56 29.43
C GLU A 409 13.45 -11.79 28.87
N THR A 410 12.99 -12.65 29.77
CA THR A 410 12.10 -13.75 29.38
C THR A 410 10.74 -13.18 29.01
N ALA A 411 10.29 -13.44 27.79
CA ALA A 411 8.95 -13.10 27.32
C ALA A 411 8.26 -14.33 26.73
N LYS A 412 6.94 -14.20 26.51
CA LYS A 412 6.12 -15.22 25.89
C LYS A 412 5.78 -14.79 24.46
N TYR A 413 6.18 -15.60 23.49
CA TYR A 413 5.98 -15.38 22.06
C TYR A 413 4.89 -16.31 21.53
N PHE A 414 3.88 -15.74 20.89
CA PHE A 414 2.67 -16.42 20.46
C PHE A 414 2.66 -16.60 18.94
N LEU A 415 2.31 -17.81 18.50
CA LEU A 415 1.81 -18.08 17.15
C LEU A 415 0.28 -18.10 17.24
N ILE A 416 -0.37 -17.28 16.43
CA ILE A 416 -1.83 -17.25 16.29
C ILE A 416 -2.17 -17.60 14.85
N VAL A 417 -2.93 -18.67 14.67
CA VAL A 417 -3.54 -19.01 13.38
C VAL A 417 -5.04 -18.82 13.53
N ASN A 418 -5.54 -17.71 12.97
CA ASN A 418 -6.96 -17.45 12.87
C ASN A 418 -7.51 -18.17 11.63
N GLU A 419 -8.61 -18.87 11.82
CA GLU A 419 -9.35 -19.54 10.76
C GLU A 419 -10.73 -18.87 10.66
N ASN A 420 -11.18 -18.59 9.43
CA ASN A 420 -12.45 -17.95 9.14
C ASN A 420 -13.18 -18.68 8.00
N ASP A 421 -13.91 -19.72 8.37
CA ASP A 421 -14.76 -20.50 7.49
C ASP A 421 -16.12 -20.82 8.11
N ALA A 422 -17.11 -19.95 7.87
CA ALA A 422 -18.47 -20.15 8.37
C ALA A 422 -19.13 -21.48 7.95
N ASN A 423 -18.63 -22.15 6.90
CA ASN A 423 -19.17 -23.41 6.39
C ASN A 423 -18.44 -24.66 6.91
N ASP A 424 -17.31 -24.51 7.62
CA ASP A 424 -16.50 -25.63 8.14
C ASP A 424 -15.98 -26.58 7.02
N ASP A 425 -15.67 -26.03 5.85
CA ASP A 425 -15.08 -26.72 4.69
C ASP A 425 -13.53 -26.82 4.81
N GLY A 426 -12.93 -25.94 5.61
CA GLY A 426 -11.51 -25.80 5.93
C GLY A 426 -11.05 -26.77 7.01
N SER A 427 -9.86 -27.32 6.83
CA SER A 427 -9.17 -28.10 7.87
C SER A 427 -7.66 -27.99 7.73
N GLY A 428 -6.99 -27.97 8.88
CA GLY A 428 -5.54 -27.89 8.90
C GLY A 428 -4.91 -28.28 10.23
N LEU A 429 -3.58 -28.30 10.21
CA LEU A 429 -2.74 -28.79 11.29
C LEU A 429 -1.48 -27.93 11.37
N ILE A 430 -1.15 -27.49 12.58
CA ILE A 430 0.16 -26.92 12.90
C ILE A 430 1.03 -28.08 13.37
N TYR A 431 1.99 -28.48 12.53
CA TYR A 431 2.92 -29.55 12.85
C TYR A 431 3.97 -29.08 13.84
N ASP A 432 4.61 -27.94 13.56
CA ASP A 432 5.72 -27.41 14.34
C ASP A 432 5.69 -25.88 14.41
N TYR A 433 6.10 -25.34 15.56
CA TYR A 433 6.33 -23.92 15.82
C TYR A 433 7.66 -23.76 16.56
N ALA A 434 8.54 -22.88 16.08
CA ALA A 434 9.78 -22.52 16.76
C ALA A 434 10.11 -21.04 16.63
N ILE A 435 10.85 -20.53 17.60
CA ILE A 435 11.51 -19.22 17.56
C ILE A 435 13.00 -19.43 17.32
N VAL A 436 13.60 -18.60 16.46
CA VAL A 436 15.04 -18.61 16.16
C VAL A 436 15.62 -17.22 16.33
N ASP A 437 16.63 -17.07 17.19
CA ASP A 437 17.34 -15.80 17.37
C ASP A 437 18.45 -15.61 16.31
N ASN A 438 19.04 -14.42 16.28
CA ASN A 438 20.17 -14.07 15.41
C ASN A 438 21.49 -14.79 15.76
N GLN A 439 21.57 -15.52 16.87
CA GLN A 439 22.65 -16.47 17.16
C GLN A 439 22.33 -17.90 16.68
N ASN A 440 21.22 -18.09 15.96
CA ASN A 440 20.70 -19.38 15.52
C ASN A 440 20.35 -20.34 16.67
N GLN A 441 20.08 -19.83 17.87
CA GLN A 441 19.45 -20.64 18.92
C GLN A 441 18.00 -20.88 18.52
N ILE A 442 17.58 -22.15 18.58
CA ILE A 442 16.22 -22.57 18.22
C ILE A 442 15.53 -23.02 19.50
N VAL A 443 14.37 -22.44 19.78
CA VAL A 443 13.47 -22.90 20.83
C VAL A 443 12.18 -23.38 20.16
N THR A 444 11.83 -24.64 20.37
CA THR A 444 10.65 -25.27 19.77
C THR A 444 9.50 -25.32 20.77
N CYS A 445 8.27 -25.18 20.30
CA CYS A 445 7.08 -25.34 21.11
C CYS A 445 6.92 -26.82 21.50
N ASP A 446 6.54 -27.10 22.74
CA ASP A 446 6.28 -28.48 23.19
C ASP A 446 5.04 -29.09 22.51
N GLN A 447 4.09 -28.24 22.11
CA GLN A 447 2.89 -28.65 21.38
C GLN A 447 3.23 -28.88 19.90
N HIS A 448 2.82 -30.04 19.39
CA HIS A 448 2.99 -30.48 18.02
C HIS A 448 1.68 -31.10 17.53
N ASP A 449 1.51 -31.16 16.20
CA ASP A 449 0.31 -31.71 15.55
C ASP A 449 -1.01 -31.14 16.12
N VAL A 450 -1.07 -29.81 16.28
CA VAL A 450 -2.24 -29.10 16.81
C VAL A 450 -3.23 -28.80 15.70
N SER A 451 -4.46 -29.30 15.81
CA SER A 451 -5.54 -28.98 14.85
C SER A 451 -5.89 -27.51 14.87
N ILE A 452 -5.95 -26.91 13.68
CA ILE A 452 -6.45 -25.54 13.52
C ILE A 452 -7.96 -25.58 13.80
N GLN A 453 -8.39 -24.75 14.75
CA GLN A 453 -9.77 -24.65 15.19
C GLN A 453 -10.57 -23.78 14.21
N ASN A 454 -11.76 -24.25 13.84
CA ASN A 454 -12.66 -23.56 12.90
C ASN A 454 -13.24 -22.26 13.50
N ASN A 455 -13.35 -21.21 12.69
CA ASN A 455 -13.90 -19.88 12.98
C ASN A 455 -13.34 -19.22 14.25
N THR A 456 -12.08 -19.48 14.57
CA THR A 456 -11.47 -18.98 15.81
C THR A 456 -9.94 -19.02 15.74
N ASP A 457 -9.32 -18.53 16.81
CA ASP A 457 -7.87 -18.51 16.96
C ASP A 457 -7.36 -19.85 17.51
N THR A 458 -6.37 -20.40 16.82
CA THR A 458 -5.51 -21.46 17.34
C THR A 458 -4.21 -20.82 17.84
N ILE A 459 -3.99 -20.85 19.16
CA ILE A 459 -2.88 -20.14 19.81
C ILE A 459 -1.89 -21.15 20.39
N LEU A 460 -0.62 -21.06 19.96
CA LEU A 460 0.52 -21.74 20.56
C LEU A 460 1.49 -20.69 21.11
N SER A 461 2.32 -21.06 22.09
CA SER A 461 3.29 -20.12 22.67
C SER A 461 4.61 -20.78 23.06
N ILE A 462 5.66 -19.97 23.07
CA ILE A 462 7.01 -20.32 23.54
C ILE A 462 7.42 -19.25 24.55
N THR A 463 7.96 -19.68 25.70
CA THR A 463 8.54 -18.76 26.69
C THR A 463 10.05 -18.88 26.64
N THR A 464 10.73 -17.80 26.27
CA THR A 464 12.20 -17.78 26.17
C THR A 464 12.74 -16.37 26.38
N PRO A 465 13.94 -16.22 26.95
CA PRO A 465 14.68 -14.97 26.81
C PRO A 465 15.23 -14.82 25.40
N VAL A 466 15.33 -13.58 24.92
CA VAL A 466 15.98 -13.23 23.65
C VAL A 466 16.95 -12.08 23.90
N SER A 467 18.21 -12.29 23.56
CA SER A 467 19.25 -11.25 23.66
C SER A 467 19.37 -10.50 22.34
N PHE A 468 19.36 -9.17 22.38
CA PHE A 468 19.48 -8.32 21.20
C PHE A 468 20.00 -6.93 21.55
N ASN A 469 20.48 -6.19 20.55
CA ASN A 469 20.99 -4.84 20.73
C ASN A 469 19.89 -3.82 20.43
N LYS A 470 19.17 -3.37 21.47
CA LYS A 470 18.12 -2.34 21.34
C LYS A 470 18.74 -0.97 21.02
N PRO A 471 18.38 -0.31 19.90
CA PRO A 471 18.82 1.05 19.62
C PRO A 471 18.42 2.00 20.74
N ALA A 472 19.34 2.89 21.13
CA ALA A 472 19.11 3.86 22.20
C ALA A 472 19.57 5.25 21.76
N ILE A 473 18.70 6.24 21.92
CA ILE A 473 19.04 7.65 21.71
C ILE A 473 20.01 8.07 22.82
N THR A 474 21.17 8.61 22.44
CA THR A 474 22.20 9.08 23.38
C THR A 474 22.22 10.61 23.52
N THR A 475 21.48 11.31 22.67
CA THR A 475 21.30 12.76 22.79
C THR A 475 20.26 13.08 23.86
N ASP A 476 20.71 13.62 24.99
CA ASP A 476 19.84 13.91 26.15
C ASP A 476 19.03 15.21 26.02
N HIS A 477 19.51 16.17 25.22
CA HIS A 477 18.85 17.46 25.00
C HIS A 477 19.19 18.02 23.63
N LEU A 478 18.21 18.69 23.02
CA LEU A 478 18.41 19.43 21.79
C LEU A 478 18.77 20.89 22.10
N PRO A 479 19.67 21.54 21.34
CA PRO A 479 19.94 22.97 21.47
C PRO A 479 18.65 23.80 21.31
N GLY A 480 18.58 24.97 21.95
CA GLY A 480 17.46 25.88 21.75
C GLY A 480 17.35 26.35 20.30
N ALA A 481 16.12 26.45 19.78
CA ALA A 481 15.84 26.99 18.45
C ALA A 481 15.36 28.45 18.57
N GLU A 482 15.84 29.33 17.70
CA GLU A 482 15.38 30.72 17.62
C GLU A 482 14.19 30.84 16.64
N PRO A 483 13.12 31.57 17.01
CA PRO A 483 11.98 31.77 16.12
C PRO A 483 12.39 32.34 14.75
N ASN A 484 11.78 31.83 13.68
CA ASN A 484 12.03 32.22 12.29
C ASN A 484 13.47 32.01 11.78
N THR A 485 14.27 31.20 12.48
CA THR A 485 15.61 30.79 12.02
C THR A 485 15.61 29.31 11.70
N ALA A 486 16.24 28.92 10.58
CA ALA A 486 16.40 27.51 10.25
C ALA A 486 17.18 26.80 11.37
N TYR A 487 16.62 25.72 11.88
CA TYR A 487 17.19 24.93 12.98
C TYR A 487 17.64 23.57 12.45
N ASN A 488 18.90 23.22 12.71
CA ASN A 488 19.42 21.88 12.47
C ASN A 488 20.19 21.40 13.71
N THR A 489 20.10 20.11 13.98
CA THR A 489 20.87 19.45 15.04
C THR A 489 21.08 17.99 14.65
N THR A 490 22.21 17.42 15.06
CA THR A 490 22.49 16.00 14.91
C THR A 490 22.00 15.27 16.16
N ILE A 491 21.29 14.16 15.96
CA ILE A 491 20.89 13.24 17.02
C ILE A 491 21.77 12.01 16.93
N GLU A 492 22.32 11.57 18.05
CA GLU A 492 23.18 10.40 18.17
C GLU A 492 22.41 9.23 18.77
N ALA A 493 22.64 8.04 18.23
CA ALA A 493 22.18 6.78 18.79
C ALA A 493 23.35 5.83 19.01
N ALA A 494 23.20 4.95 20.00
CA ALA A 494 24.04 3.79 20.21
C ALA A 494 23.23 2.50 19.96
N GLN A 495 23.93 1.40 19.66
CA GLN A 495 23.35 0.09 19.34
C GLN A 495 22.51 0.09 18.06
N GLY A 496 22.13 -1.10 17.56
CA GLY A 496 21.49 -1.23 16.24
C GLY A 496 22.45 -1.01 15.08
N GLU A 497 21.90 -0.85 13.87
CA GLU A 497 22.67 -0.64 12.64
C GLU A 497 22.23 0.67 11.96
N ALA A 498 23.20 1.47 11.55
CA ALA A 498 22.96 2.70 10.79
C ALA A 498 22.57 2.38 9.33
N PRO A 499 21.87 3.30 8.62
CA PRO A 499 21.42 4.61 9.09
C PRO A 499 20.24 4.53 10.07
N TYR A 500 20.21 5.45 11.04
CA TYR A 500 19.09 5.61 11.97
C TYR A 500 18.04 6.52 11.37
N GLU A 501 16.78 6.22 11.66
CA GLU A 501 15.65 7.08 11.35
C GLU A 501 15.07 7.65 12.64
N TRP A 502 14.68 8.91 12.55
CA TRP A 502 14.17 9.68 13.67
C TRP A 502 12.74 10.08 13.36
N SER A 503 11.83 9.71 14.24
CA SER A 503 10.47 10.22 14.24
C SER A 503 10.24 11.00 15.54
N ILE A 504 9.46 12.06 15.43
CA ILE A 504 8.95 12.75 16.62
C ILE A 504 7.88 11.84 17.19
N VAL A 505 8.06 11.39 18.43
CA VAL A 505 7.03 10.61 19.11
C VAL A 505 6.00 11.59 19.67
N HIS A 506 4.81 11.63 19.07
CA HIS A 506 3.66 12.31 19.64
C HIS A 506 3.10 11.47 20.80
N GLN A 507 3.68 11.62 21.99
CA GLN A 507 3.20 10.89 23.16
C GLN A 507 1.92 11.53 23.71
N TYR A 508 0.76 10.95 23.43
CA TYR A 508 -0.43 11.19 24.24
C TYR A 508 -0.32 10.41 25.54
N ASN A 509 -0.53 11.09 26.67
CA ASN A 509 -0.65 10.43 27.95
C ASN A 509 -2.10 9.94 28.13
N THR A 510 -2.30 8.63 28.18
CA THR A 510 -3.60 8.02 28.48
C THR A 510 -3.76 7.82 29.97
N VAL A 511 -4.86 8.30 30.53
CA VAL A 511 -5.26 8.05 31.92
C VAL A 511 -6.71 7.56 31.95
N THR A 512 -7.01 6.60 32.83
CA THR A 512 -8.39 6.15 33.03
C THR A 512 -9.24 7.31 33.53
N ASN A 513 -10.28 7.64 32.77
CA ASN A 513 -11.24 8.66 33.15
C ASN A 513 -12.17 8.13 34.26
N THR A 514 -12.08 8.70 35.46
CA THR A 514 -12.99 8.41 36.59
C THR A 514 -14.05 9.50 36.78
N GLY A 515 -14.21 10.39 35.80
CA GLY A 515 -15.21 11.45 35.80
C GLY A 515 -16.64 10.93 35.67
N THR A 516 -17.60 11.77 36.04
CA THR A 516 -19.02 11.47 35.88
C THR A 516 -19.41 11.49 34.40
N TYR A 517 -20.21 10.52 33.97
CA TYR A 517 -20.74 10.47 32.60
C TYR A 517 -21.57 11.74 32.27
N PRO A 518 -21.25 12.48 31.18
CA PRO A 518 -21.95 13.70 30.82
C PRO A 518 -23.27 13.40 30.10
N ASN A 519 -24.37 13.33 30.84
CA ASN A 519 -25.72 13.10 30.33
C ASN A 519 -26.33 14.39 29.73
N ILE A 520 -25.66 14.97 28.72
CA ILE A 520 -26.12 16.18 28.04
C ILE A 520 -27.34 15.89 27.16
N THR A 521 -28.31 16.80 27.15
CA THR A 521 -29.56 16.70 26.35
C THR A 521 -30.01 18.06 25.81
N GLY A 522 -29.12 19.06 25.80
CA GLY A 522 -29.47 20.46 25.53
C GLY A 522 -29.67 20.75 24.05
N GLN A 523 -28.57 20.81 23.29
CA GLN A 523 -28.58 21.02 21.85
C GLN A 523 -28.43 19.68 21.13
N THR A 524 -29.20 19.47 20.07
CA THR A 524 -29.02 18.36 19.13
C THR A 524 -28.23 18.83 17.91
N ILE A 525 -27.34 17.99 17.41
CA ILE A 525 -26.68 18.21 16.12
C ILE A 525 -27.60 17.69 15.02
N ASN A 526 -27.93 18.56 14.06
CA ASN A 526 -28.71 18.17 12.89
C ASN A 526 -27.77 17.49 11.89
N THR A 527 -28.04 16.23 11.58
CA THR A 527 -27.28 15.48 10.59
C THR A 527 -27.96 15.52 9.22
N THR A 528 -27.19 15.30 8.16
CA THR A 528 -27.70 15.19 6.79
C THR A 528 -28.62 13.99 6.58
N SER A 529 -28.48 12.97 7.42
CA SER A 529 -29.27 11.74 7.45
C SER A 529 -29.24 11.15 8.86
N ASP A 530 -30.28 10.39 9.22
CA ASP A 530 -30.33 9.62 10.47
C ASP A 530 -29.46 8.34 10.42
N ASP A 531 -29.13 7.91 9.20
CA ASP A 531 -28.28 6.77 8.86
C ASP A 531 -27.25 7.23 7.81
N ASP A 532 -25.97 6.89 7.96
CA ASP A 532 -24.89 7.39 7.09
C ASP A 532 -24.87 8.93 6.93
N GLY A 533 -24.98 9.66 8.05
CA GLY A 533 -25.11 11.11 8.08
C GLY A 533 -23.96 11.83 8.80
N TYR A 534 -23.86 13.14 8.58
CA TYR A 534 -22.94 14.00 9.32
C TYR A 534 -23.57 15.34 9.67
N GLY A 535 -23.08 16.01 10.72
CA GLY A 535 -23.42 17.38 11.07
C GLY A 535 -22.18 18.18 11.44
N GLN A 536 -22.10 19.44 11.01
CA GLN A 536 -21.01 20.34 11.38
C GLN A 536 -21.34 21.09 12.67
N GLN A 537 -20.34 21.24 13.54
CA GLN A 537 -20.48 21.93 14.81
C GLN A 537 -19.27 22.84 15.05
N SER A 538 -19.53 24.14 15.18
CA SER A 538 -18.51 25.11 15.56
C SER A 538 -18.11 24.96 17.04
N LEU A 539 -16.84 25.21 17.32
CA LEU A 539 -16.26 25.22 18.66
C LEU A 539 -16.01 26.66 19.11
N ASP A 540 -16.22 26.94 20.39
CA ASP A 540 -15.95 28.26 20.99
C ASP A 540 -14.46 28.47 21.34
N PHE A 541 -13.59 27.60 20.81
CA PHE A 541 -12.14 27.60 20.98
C PHE A 541 -11.45 26.89 19.81
N ASP A 542 -10.13 27.07 19.73
CA ASP A 542 -9.27 26.46 18.73
C ASP A 542 -8.84 25.09 19.26
N PHE A 543 -9.37 24.02 18.68
CA PHE A 543 -8.99 22.67 19.07
C PHE A 543 -7.72 22.24 18.30
N PRO A 544 -6.61 21.96 19.00
CA PRO A 544 -5.40 21.47 18.34
C PRO A 544 -5.51 19.98 18.01
N PHE A 545 -5.39 19.64 16.73
CA PHE A 545 -5.37 18.25 16.25
C PHE A 545 -4.53 18.13 14.98
N TYR A 546 -3.67 17.11 14.87
CA TYR A 546 -2.79 16.91 13.69
C TYR A 546 -1.97 18.14 13.27
N GLY A 547 -1.43 18.88 14.26
CA GLY A 547 -0.64 20.10 14.00
C GLY A 547 -1.43 21.27 13.42
N LYS A 548 -2.76 21.19 13.36
CA LYS A 548 -3.67 22.25 12.91
C LYS A 548 -4.61 22.68 14.04
N LEU A 549 -5.13 23.89 13.93
CA LEU A 549 -6.15 24.43 14.82
C LEU A 549 -7.51 24.37 14.12
N TYR A 550 -8.50 23.82 14.80
CA TYR A 550 -9.85 23.63 14.29
C TYR A 550 -10.86 24.42 15.13
N HIS A 551 -11.65 25.26 14.47
CA HIS A 551 -12.79 25.97 15.08
C HIS A 551 -14.13 25.33 14.75
N GLU A 552 -14.12 24.26 13.94
CA GLU A 552 -15.30 23.52 13.54
C GLU A 552 -14.91 22.05 13.37
N VAL A 553 -15.84 21.18 13.73
CA VAL A 553 -15.69 19.73 13.57
C VAL A 553 -16.90 19.15 12.84
N THR A 554 -16.71 17.99 12.22
CA THR A 554 -17.77 17.24 11.59
C THR A 554 -18.07 15.98 12.39
N VAL A 555 -19.33 15.82 12.80
CA VAL A 555 -19.81 14.76 13.69
C VAL A 555 -20.60 13.76 12.86
N LEU A 556 -20.11 12.53 12.76
CA LEU A 556 -20.74 11.45 12.01
C LEU A 556 -21.79 10.74 12.85
N THR A 557 -22.85 10.24 12.21
CA THR A 557 -23.84 9.33 12.85
C THR A 557 -23.16 8.10 13.44
N ASP A 558 -22.10 7.64 12.77
CA ASP A 558 -21.32 6.42 13.06
C ASP A 558 -20.33 6.58 14.23
N GLY A 559 -20.66 7.44 15.20
CA GLY A 559 -19.94 7.49 16.49
C GLY A 559 -18.55 8.09 16.41
N SER A 560 -18.32 9.04 15.50
CA SER A 560 -16.99 9.63 15.29
C SER A 560 -17.02 11.13 14.96
N ILE A 561 -15.91 11.81 15.25
CA ILE A 561 -15.63 13.18 14.83
C ILE A 561 -14.50 13.18 13.82
N ILE A 562 -14.69 13.88 12.71
CA ILE A 562 -13.69 14.11 11.65
C ILE A 562 -13.55 15.61 11.37
N PHE A 563 -12.62 15.96 10.50
CA PHE A 563 -12.22 17.35 10.24
C PHE A 563 -12.45 17.77 8.79
N GLU A 564 -13.00 16.89 7.98
CA GLU A 564 -13.45 17.10 6.61
C GLU A 564 -14.99 17.20 6.58
N PRO A 565 -15.58 18.12 5.80
CA PRO A 565 -17.03 18.37 5.82
C PRO A 565 -17.80 17.37 4.93
N VAL A 566 -17.54 16.06 5.10
CA VAL A 566 -18.15 15.00 4.29
C VAL A 566 -18.29 13.71 5.10
N PHE A 567 -19.39 12.98 4.91
CA PHE A 567 -19.54 11.65 5.52
C PHE A 567 -18.44 10.68 5.04
N GLN A 568 -17.94 9.84 5.95
CA GLN A 568 -16.96 8.80 5.67
C GLN A 568 -17.31 7.51 6.43
N TYR A 569 -17.12 6.35 5.80
CA TYR A 569 -17.41 5.04 6.38
C TYR A 569 -16.32 4.58 7.38
N LEU A 570 -16.27 5.20 8.56
CA LEU A 570 -15.21 5.03 9.55
C LEU A 570 -15.65 4.17 10.75
N ARG A 571 -15.78 2.85 10.55
CA ARG A 571 -16.44 1.92 11.49
C ARG A 571 -15.53 0.89 12.18
N SER A 572 -14.21 1.02 12.05
CA SER A 572 -13.28 -0.03 12.49
C SER A 572 -12.00 0.52 13.11
N LYS A 573 -11.27 -0.35 13.82
CA LYS A 573 -9.93 -0.04 14.32
C LYS A 573 -8.98 0.38 13.19
N ALA A 574 -9.02 -0.32 12.06
CA ALA A 574 -8.22 0.02 10.88
C ALA A 574 -8.60 1.41 10.31
N ALA A 575 -9.89 1.78 10.37
CA ALA A 575 -10.34 3.11 9.97
C ALA A 575 -9.77 4.19 10.90
N ILE A 576 -9.80 3.99 12.22
CA ILE A 576 -9.19 4.92 13.20
C ILE A 576 -7.69 5.05 12.96
N GLN A 577 -6.99 3.95 12.73
CA GLN A 577 -5.53 3.96 12.51
C GLN A 577 -5.12 4.64 11.20
N SER A 578 -6.04 4.86 10.27
CA SER A 578 -5.69 5.32 8.93
C SER A 578 -6.33 6.64 8.50
N ASN A 579 -7.17 7.24 9.35
CA ASN A 579 -7.92 8.45 9.02
C ASN A 579 -7.83 9.44 10.18
N LYS A 580 -7.78 10.74 9.87
CA LYS A 580 -7.80 11.79 10.87
C LYS A 580 -9.16 11.85 11.57
N MET A 581 -9.28 11.17 12.72
CA MET A 581 -10.56 11.05 13.41
C MET A 581 -10.43 10.86 14.91
N ILE A 582 -11.54 11.14 15.61
CA ILE A 582 -11.80 10.76 16.99
C ILE A 582 -12.96 9.76 16.96
N GLY A 583 -12.67 8.47 17.09
CA GLY A 583 -13.66 7.41 17.16
C GLY A 583 -14.14 7.19 18.59
N VAL A 584 -15.40 7.52 18.88
CA VAL A 584 -16.01 7.40 20.21
C VAL A 584 -16.72 6.07 20.36
N PHE A 585 -17.48 5.67 19.33
CA PHE A 585 -18.10 4.36 19.19
C PHE A 585 -18.23 4.06 17.68
N ALA A 586 -17.09 3.92 17.01
CA ALA A 586 -17.02 3.71 15.57
C ALA A 586 -17.68 2.38 15.18
N SER A 587 -18.86 2.48 14.56
CA SER A 587 -19.71 1.35 14.14
C SER A 587 -20.78 1.86 13.16
N ASP A 588 -21.52 0.94 12.56
CA ASP A 588 -22.70 1.23 11.75
C ASP A 588 -23.89 1.65 12.64
N LEU A 589 -23.97 2.94 12.97
CA LEU A 589 -24.96 3.48 13.92
C LEU A 589 -26.08 4.21 13.19
N MET A 590 -27.28 4.13 13.76
CA MET A 590 -28.46 4.78 13.24
C MET A 590 -29.18 5.54 14.36
N ILE A 591 -29.64 6.75 14.04
CA ILE A 591 -30.53 7.54 14.90
C ILE A 591 -31.96 7.06 14.62
N TYR A 592 -32.65 6.56 15.64
CA TYR A 592 -34.10 6.33 15.60
C TYR A 592 -34.82 7.40 16.43
N PRO A 593 -35.26 8.54 15.84
CA PRO A 593 -35.84 9.64 16.61
C PRO A 593 -37.07 9.25 17.44
N ALA A 594 -37.80 8.22 16.99
CA ALA A 594 -38.95 7.66 17.72
C ALA A 594 -38.59 7.07 19.09
N ASP A 595 -37.35 6.60 19.27
CA ASP A 595 -36.83 6.04 20.52
C ASP A 595 -36.08 7.09 21.36
N GLY A 596 -36.05 8.33 20.88
CA GLY A 596 -35.34 9.43 21.50
C GLY A 596 -33.83 9.33 21.32
N ASP A 597 -33.39 8.72 20.23
CA ASP A 597 -32.00 8.77 19.76
C ASP A 597 -31.71 10.17 19.19
N ALA A 598 -30.51 10.66 19.45
CA ALA A 598 -29.96 11.87 18.88
C ALA A 598 -28.46 11.98 19.19
N ILE A 599 -27.79 12.86 18.45
CA ILE A 599 -26.45 13.33 18.80
C ILE A 599 -26.59 14.69 19.49
N TYR A 600 -26.07 14.80 20.70
CA TYR A 600 -26.14 16.01 21.50
C TYR A 600 -24.81 16.74 21.55
N TYR A 601 -24.88 18.06 21.67
CA TYR A 601 -23.74 18.95 21.87
C TYR A 601 -23.96 19.86 23.08
N GLN A 602 -22.87 20.11 23.81
CA GLN A 602 -22.77 21.19 24.79
C GLN A 602 -21.33 21.66 24.85
N GLY A 603 -21.08 22.94 24.57
CA GLY A 603 -19.74 23.50 24.66
C GLY A 603 -19.74 24.98 25.03
N ASP A 604 -18.56 25.44 25.40
CA ASP A 604 -18.16 26.81 25.66
C ASP A 604 -16.67 26.97 25.34
N ALA A 605 -16.08 28.12 25.66
CA ALA A 605 -14.67 28.38 25.40
C ALA A 605 -13.70 27.52 26.25
N GLN A 606 -14.18 26.67 27.16
CA GLN A 606 -13.37 25.80 28.01
C GLN A 606 -13.45 24.33 27.60
N HIS A 607 -14.58 23.89 27.04
CA HIS A 607 -14.73 22.51 26.57
C HIS A 607 -15.86 22.36 25.54
N ALA A 608 -15.85 21.26 24.79
CA ALA A 608 -16.93 20.86 23.89
C ALA A 608 -17.25 19.38 24.07
N THR A 609 -18.47 19.06 24.50
CA THR A 609 -18.95 17.70 24.74
C THR A 609 -19.93 17.29 23.66
N PHE A 610 -19.70 16.12 23.09
CA PHE A 610 -20.55 15.46 22.11
C PHE A 610 -21.03 14.14 22.68
N ARG A 611 -22.30 13.80 22.50
CA ARG A 611 -22.88 12.56 22.99
C ARG A 611 -23.73 11.90 21.93
N TRP A 612 -23.40 10.65 21.60
CA TRP A 612 -24.21 9.77 20.77
C TRP A 612 -25.10 8.96 21.69
N LYS A 613 -26.40 9.23 21.62
CA LYS A 613 -27.42 8.32 22.10
C LYS A 613 -28.13 7.76 20.88
N THR A 614 -27.72 6.57 20.45
CA THR A 614 -28.11 5.99 19.16
C THR A 614 -28.33 4.49 19.28
N SER A 615 -28.76 3.88 18.17
CA SER A 615 -28.84 2.43 18.04
C SER A 615 -27.93 1.92 16.94
N LEU A 616 -27.86 0.59 16.76
CA LEU A 616 -27.10 -0.03 15.68
C LEU A 616 -27.99 -0.14 14.44
N TYR A 617 -27.44 0.15 13.26
CA TYR A 617 -28.12 -0.12 12.00
C TYR A 617 -28.57 -1.59 11.91
N GLY A 618 -29.83 -1.82 11.54
CA GLY A 618 -30.42 -3.16 11.49
C GLY A 618 -30.71 -3.80 12.85
N ASN A 619 -30.38 -3.14 13.97
CA ASN A 619 -30.71 -3.59 15.33
C ASN A 619 -31.08 -2.39 16.23
N GLN A 620 -32.30 -1.89 16.04
CA GLN A 620 -32.91 -0.79 16.81
C GLN A 620 -32.99 -1.05 18.33
N SER A 621 -32.82 -2.30 18.79
CA SER A 621 -32.81 -2.61 20.23
C SER A 621 -31.45 -2.44 20.90
N ALA A 622 -30.37 -2.28 20.12
CA ALA A 622 -29.05 -2.03 20.64
C ALA A 622 -28.97 -0.60 21.18
N ASN A 623 -28.66 -0.42 22.47
CA ASN A 623 -28.51 0.88 23.09
C ASN A 623 -27.03 1.30 23.06
N ILE A 624 -26.73 2.42 22.40
CA ILE A 624 -25.43 3.07 22.41
C ILE A 624 -25.59 4.42 23.10
N ASP A 625 -24.77 4.66 24.12
CA ASP A 625 -24.77 5.92 24.87
C ASP A 625 -23.33 6.28 25.23
N ALA A 626 -22.64 6.96 24.31
CA ALA A 626 -21.22 7.27 24.42
C ALA A 626 -21.00 8.78 24.23
N ALA A 627 -19.99 9.34 24.88
CA ALA A 627 -19.69 10.76 24.78
C ALA A 627 -18.19 11.03 24.74
N VAL A 628 -17.83 12.16 24.15
CA VAL A 628 -16.46 12.69 24.13
C VAL A 628 -16.46 14.17 24.51
N THR A 629 -15.48 14.59 25.30
CA THR A 629 -15.24 16.00 25.61
C THR A 629 -13.86 16.42 25.08
N LEU A 630 -13.85 17.49 24.29
CA LEU A 630 -12.66 18.14 23.73
C LEU A 630 -12.31 19.39 24.56
N TYR A 631 -11.02 19.67 24.70
CA TYR A 631 -10.51 20.83 25.44
C TYR A 631 -9.56 21.69 24.58
N PRO A 632 -9.45 23.00 24.83
CA PRO A 632 -8.54 23.91 24.10
C PRO A 632 -7.06 23.52 24.15
N ASP A 633 -6.65 22.75 25.17
CA ASP A 633 -5.28 22.26 25.34
C ASP A 633 -5.01 20.93 24.63
N GLY A 634 -5.96 20.43 23.83
CA GLY A 634 -5.84 19.18 23.07
C GLY A 634 -6.21 17.93 23.87
N ARG A 635 -6.61 18.05 25.14
CA ARG A 635 -7.14 16.90 25.87
C ARG A 635 -8.45 16.41 25.25
N ILE A 636 -8.60 15.08 25.21
CA ILE A 636 -9.79 14.38 24.74
C ILE A 636 -10.20 13.39 25.83
N GLN A 637 -11.47 13.42 26.25
CA GLN A 637 -12.00 12.54 27.28
C GLN A 637 -13.15 11.72 26.75
N PHE A 638 -13.02 10.39 26.78
CA PHE A 638 -14.09 9.46 26.41
C PHE A 638 -14.92 9.07 27.63
N PHE A 639 -16.22 8.87 27.41
CA PHE A 639 -17.19 8.45 28.42
C PHE A 639 -18.13 7.40 27.81
N TYR A 640 -18.37 6.32 28.55
CA TYR A 640 -19.27 5.24 28.14
C TYR A 640 -20.38 5.09 29.18
N GLY A 641 -21.63 5.10 28.71
CA GLY A 641 -22.81 4.98 29.55
C GLY A 641 -22.94 3.60 30.18
N PRO A 642 -23.59 3.48 31.35
CA PRO A 642 -23.66 2.22 32.10
C PRO A 642 -24.52 1.13 31.44
N ASN A 643 -25.35 1.48 30.44
CA ASN A 643 -26.34 0.58 29.84
C ASN A 643 -26.08 0.31 28.35
N ILE A 644 -24.85 0.47 27.87
CA ILE A 644 -24.51 0.12 26.49
C ILE A 644 -24.73 -1.38 26.28
N THR A 645 -25.37 -1.75 25.17
CA THR A 645 -25.54 -3.16 24.80
C THR A 645 -24.18 -3.84 24.61
N THR A 646 -23.95 -4.93 25.34
CA THR A 646 -22.69 -5.69 25.29
C THR A 646 -22.62 -6.64 24.09
N GLY A 647 -21.41 -7.01 23.67
CA GLY A 647 -21.20 -7.99 22.59
C GLY A 647 -21.35 -7.41 21.18
N LEU A 648 -21.45 -6.08 21.06
CA LEU A 648 -21.41 -5.38 19.78
C LEU A 648 -19.98 -5.31 19.25
N ASN A 649 -19.83 -5.29 17.93
CA ASN A 649 -18.56 -5.00 17.27
C ASN A 649 -18.45 -3.47 17.06
N TRP A 650 -17.45 -2.84 17.66
CA TRP A 650 -17.20 -1.40 17.55
C TRP A 650 -15.74 -1.10 17.87
N ALA A 651 -15.28 0.09 17.51
CA ALA A 651 -13.94 0.57 17.86
C ALA A 651 -13.99 1.97 18.50
N ALA A 652 -12.98 2.28 19.30
CA ALA A 652 -12.76 3.64 19.79
C ALA A 652 -11.28 3.95 19.92
N GLY A 653 -10.96 5.23 19.81
CA GLY A 653 -9.60 5.73 19.83
C GLY A 653 -9.46 7.05 19.09
N ILE A 654 -8.25 7.59 19.12
CA ILE A 654 -7.83 8.74 18.33
C ILE A 654 -6.82 8.25 17.31
N SER A 655 -6.86 8.83 16.11
CA SER A 655 -5.77 8.67 15.16
C SER A 655 -4.59 9.56 15.59
N ASP A 656 -3.37 9.11 15.34
CA ASP A 656 -2.13 9.89 15.51
C ASP A 656 -1.45 10.12 14.16
#